data_AF-A0A9W8Q159-F1
#
_entry.id   AF-A0A9W8Q159-F1
#
_cell.length_a   1.000
_cell.length_b   1.000
_cell.length_c   1.000
_cell.angle_alpha   90.00
_cell.angle_beta   90.00
_cell.angle_gamma   90.00
#
_symmetry.space_group_name_H-M   'P 1'
#
loop_
_entity.id
_entity.type
_entity.pdbx_description
1 polymer ?
#
loop_
_entity_poly.entity_id
_entity_poly.type
_entity_poly.pdbx_seq_one_letter_code
_entity_poly.pdbx_strand_id
1 'polypeptide(L)'
;MDQFDNLSHLTRPQVEKLPRLNQPPRINTSYAVKCETQASVSASSEELGAVTWFKTPPLTAETIGMLRAVKLFAESHDQGAVSGLVPGNWTWFQLAIFSDQKATSPKRGRDEQELVVTSHSNKAGTTEFEWLEGATFDTRRNLVKGLDPGNVIGVRLCARFRGWEIFAANGYLVLDIGEDNHTVPITPIPIDTEKSIPVRQCVQKWYEKSKTCHETGLQVSLFIRAMRAFQSLPPENQLSYYRIAAIHGEPSNVPWNMEKPVIALDDPKKNDLLEQAQGGWYCHHNDDLFPTWHRAYMMLFERRVSDLMMEEAKTRVEESDGWITAARRWRLPYWDWASDPTLPELASEKTIRVIKSWKRHGEPQMEILDNPMYRFQMPGGKPMGDVAYGNYRIQIKEPDPDDGPWEECIGTSRHSITDDDPERRWVQGESDAAKVNASLQGTAEKKHHRTLRDSVFRLLTEEYATKYVPFASTKYQPKNTEEEKASANDVKFFLNLEQVHNNIHTYVGGEKTQGGGGHMSAVPVAAFDPVFWLHHCNIDRIFHLWQTVNPSNWFRQKDEEVEFSPQRELIPFHASDDRYDFYNSNRVRQVDALNYSYDYVDEITDKDGDTVPEKSHVYINKLYGPKEDCFNLIGPELDPVINVIYNRYAFEGRPYLLLFFLGEVDAGVPYLKQKNLVGSVSTFSSVSKKGAVTCKNCLQQQRKKVLSRAQIPLTSVVNSALRLDRLAAGLYFRKSLRWIAVHANGQVADKAELMKDLQMELLCGLNQLLEKTLESSFKFGSYKPLDFDWDKAYALNCQPGLAGLTVLGGLGALGKLGGSGKLGGSGSLGGGLGGLL
;
A
#
# COMPACT_ATOMS: atom_id res chain seq x y z
N MET A 1 -21.00 -22.36 -11.44
CA MET A 1 -22.20 -22.57 -12.26
C MET A 1 -22.10 -21.63 -13.45
N ASP A 2 -22.23 -22.19 -14.64
CA ASP A 2 -22.54 -21.54 -15.91
C ASP A 2 -21.56 -20.50 -16.51
N GLN A 3 -20.52 -21.02 -17.19
CA GLN A 3 -19.86 -20.34 -18.32
C GLN A 3 -20.79 -20.38 -19.56
N PHE A 4 -22.02 -19.87 -19.42
CA PHE A 4 -22.86 -19.68 -20.60
C PHE A 4 -22.32 -18.52 -21.43
N ASP A 5 -22.40 -18.67 -22.74
CA ASP A 5 -22.19 -17.61 -23.70
C ASP A 5 -23.17 -16.46 -23.41
N ASN A 6 -22.71 -15.47 -22.65
CA ASN A 6 -23.52 -14.34 -22.16
C ASN A 6 -24.07 -13.46 -23.28
N LEU A 7 -23.68 -13.66 -24.54
CA LEU A 7 -24.19 -12.89 -25.66
C LEU A 7 -25.20 -13.68 -26.51
N SER A 8 -25.23 -15.01 -26.41
CA SER A 8 -26.12 -15.88 -27.21
C SER A 8 -27.59 -15.85 -26.79
N HIS A 9 -27.93 -15.25 -25.65
CA HIS A 9 -29.33 -15.04 -25.25
C HIS A 9 -29.92 -13.71 -25.76
N LEU A 10 -29.11 -12.86 -26.40
CA LEU A 10 -29.56 -11.55 -26.87
C LEU A 10 -30.41 -11.67 -28.14
N THR A 11 -31.67 -11.26 -28.03
CA THR A 11 -32.59 -11.14 -29.17
C THR A 11 -32.33 -9.86 -29.96
N ARG A 12 -32.76 -9.82 -31.24
CA ARG A 12 -32.66 -8.62 -32.10
C ARG A 12 -33.14 -7.33 -31.41
N PRO A 13 -34.34 -7.28 -30.78
CA PRO A 13 -34.80 -6.07 -30.09
C PRO A 13 -33.93 -5.65 -28.89
N GLN A 14 -33.26 -6.60 -28.24
CA GLN A 14 -32.32 -6.29 -27.15
C GLN A 14 -31.04 -5.67 -27.71
N VAL A 15 -30.46 -6.26 -28.76
CA VAL A 15 -29.24 -5.76 -29.43
C VAL A 15 -29.46 -4.35 -29.99
N GLU A 16 -30.59 -4.11 -30.65
CA GLU A 16 -30.96 -2.81 -31.21
C GLU A 16 -31.08 -1.72 -30.13
N LYS A 17 -31.46 -2.08 -28.90
CA LYS A 17 -31.60 -1.16 -27.76
C LYS A 17 -30.29 -0.93 -26.99
N LEU A 18 -29.23 -1.69 -27.25
CA LEU A 18 -27.96 -1.50 -26.55
C LEU A 18 -27.39 -0.08 -26.78
N PRO A 19 -26.75 0.51 -25.75
CA PRO A 19 -26.11 1.81 -25.87
C PRO A 19 -24.89 1.77 -26.79
N ARG A 20 -24.51 2.95 -27.32
CA ARG A 20 -23.22 3.11 -28.01
C ARG A 20 -22.08 3.01 -27.00
N LEU A 21 -20.94 2.47 -27.44
CA LEU A 21 -19.74 2.34 -26.61
C LEU A 21 -19.30 3.71 -26.07
N ASN A 22 -19.36 3.87 -24.75
CA ASN A 22 -18.83 5.03 -24.04
C ASN A 22 -17.36 4.76 -23.68
N GLN A 23 -16.56 5.82 -23.55
CA GLN A 23 -15.19 5.73 -23.07
C GLN A 23 -14.98 6.72 -21.91
N PRO A 24 -14.71 6.25 -20.68
CA PRO A 24 -14.61 4.83 -20.30
C PRO A 24 -15.99 4.11 -20.32
N PRO A 25 -16.03 2.81 -20.64
CA PRO A 25 -17.27 2.04 -20.59
C PRO A 25 -17.67 1.73 -19.15
N ARG A 26 -18.97 1.51 -18.92
CA ARG A 26 -19.49 1.06 -17.62
C ARG A 26 -19.30 -0.45 -17.49
N ILE A 27 -18.86 -0.90 -16.32
CA ILE A 27 -18.75 -2.32 -15.97
C ILE A 27 -20.12 -3.01 -16.06
N ASN A 28 -20.12 -4.31 -16.39
CA ASN A 28 -21.30 -5.18 -16.51
C ASN A 28 -22.36 -4.59 -17.45
N THR A 29 -21.90 -3.94 -18.53
CA THR A 29 -22.75 -3.33 -19.55
C THR A 29 -22.34 -3.83 -20.92
N SER A 30 -23.29 -4.29 -21.71
CA SER A 30 -23.05 -4.61 -23.12
C SER A 30 -23.32 -3.38 -23.98
N TYR A 31 -22.44 -3.13 -24.95
CA TYR A 31 -22.51 -2.00 -25.88
C TYR A 31 -22.63 -2.51 -27.31
N ALA A 32 -23.24 -1.72 -28.20
CA ALA A 32 -23.28 -2.04 -29.63
C ALA A 32 -22.66 -0.93 -30.47
N VAL A 33 -21.70 -1.30 -31.32
CA VAL A 33 -21.28 -0.49 -32.47
C VAL A 33 -22.18 -0.83 -33.64
N LYS A 34 -23.00 0.14 -34.04
CA LYS A 34 -24.10 -0.02 -35.00
C LYS A 34 -23.69 0.54 -36.37
N CYS A 35 -24.01 -0.19 -37.43
CA CYS A 35 -23.92 0.25 -38.82
C CYS A 35 -25.20 -0.12 -39.55
N GLU A 36 -25.90 0.89 -40.06
CA GLU A 36 -27.18 0.76 -40.79
C GLU A 36 -27.00 1.12 -42.28
N THR A 37 -25.75 1.24 -42.73
CA THR A 37 -25.40 1.53 -44.12
C THR A 37 -25.24 0.22 -44.86
N GLN A 38 -25.90 0.05 -46.00
CA GLN A 38 -25.72 -1.15 -46.81
C GLN A 38 -24.29 -1.26 -47.37
N ALA A 39 -23.78 -2.49 -47.45
CA ALA A 39 -22.51 -2.81 -48.09
C ALA A 39 -22.61 -4.16 -48.82
N SER A 40 -21.83 -4.31 -49.89
CA SER A 40 -21.71 -5.59 -50.58
C SER A 40 -20.27 -5.84 -51.05
N VAL A 41 -19.97 -7.12 -51.30
CA VAL A 41 -18.74 -7.53 -51.99
C VAL A 41 -19.03 -8.73 -52.85
N SER A 42 -18.59 -8.68 -54.10
CA SER A 42 -18.66 -9.77 -55.06
C SER A 42 -17.26 -10.32 -55.36
N ALA A 43 -17.19 -11.63 -55.59
CA ALA A 43 -15.99 -12.29 -56.05
C ALA A 43 -16.02 -12.50 -57.57
N SER A 44 -14.94 -12.09 -58.24
CA SER A 44 -14.77 -12.23 -59.70
C SER A 44 -13.88 -13.43 -60.08
N SER A 45 -13.14 -13.99 -59.12
CA SER A 45 -12.20 -15.10 -59.29
C SER A 45 -12.23 -16.01 -58.05
N GLU A 46 -11.31 -16.98 -57.98
CA GLU A 46 -11.08 -17.81 -56.79
C GLU A 46 -10.37 -17.06 -55.65
N GLU A 47 -10.01 -15.80 -55.85
CA GLU A 47 -9.42 -14.96 -54.81
C GLU A 47 -10.48 -14.45 -53.82
N LEU A 48 -10.04 -14.14 -52.60
CA LEU A 48 -10.90 -13.59 -51.56
C LEU A 48 -11.20 -12.11 -51.86
N GLY A 49 -12.46 -11.81 -52.18
CA GLY A 49 -12.98 -10.45 -52.15
C GLY A 49 -13.37 -10.09 -50.72
N ALA A 50 -12.79 -9.04 -50.14
CA ALA A 50 -13.13 -8.60 -48.80
C ALA A 50 -13.15 -7.08 -48.65
N VAL A 51 -14.25 -6.54 -48.13
CA VAL A 51 -14.46 -5.11 -47.88
C VAL A 51 -14.72 -4.88 -46.39
N THR A 52 -14.08 -3.87 -45.82
CA THR A 52 -14.37 -3.43 -44.44
C THR A 52 -15.65 -2.63 -44.43
N TRP A 53 -16.64 -3.09 -43.66
CA TRP A 53 -17.95 -2.47 -43.56
C TRP A 53 -17.96 -1.31 -42.57
N PHE A 54 -17.57 -1.59 -41.33
CA PHE A 54 -17.46 -0.59 -40.26
C PHE A 54 -16.45 -1.05 -39.22
N LYS A 55 -16.07 -0.13 -38.33
CA LYS A 55 -15.11 -0.37 -37.24
C LYS A 55 -15.60 0.21 -35.93
N THR A 56 -15.17 -0.36 -34.81
CA THR A 56 -15.30 0.28 -33.50
C THR A 56 -14.56 1.63 -33.48
N PRO A 57 -14.89 2.54 -32.54
CA PRO A 57 -13.96 3.58 -32.13
C PRO A 57 -12.63 2.97 -31.62
N PRO A 58 -11.53 3.74 -31.61
CA PRO A 58 -10.26 3.31 -31.01
C PRO A 58 -10.45 2.84 -29.58
N LEU A 59 -10.06 1.61 -29.25
CA LEU A 59 -10.24 1.05 -27.92
C LEU A 59 -9.13 1.53 -26.99
N THR A 60 -9.48 2.03 -25.80
CA THR A 60 -8.51 2.39 -24.76
C THR A 60 -7.95 1.15 -24.09
N ALA A 61 -6.78 1.25 -23.45
CA ALA A 61 -6.21 0.17 -22.62
C ALA A 61 -7.22 -0.34 -21.57
N GLU A 62 -7.94 0.60 -20.95
CA GLU A 62 -8.99 0.33 -19.98
C GLU A 62 -10.19 -0.43 -20.59
N THR A 63 -10.66 -0.03 -21.78
CA THR A 63 -11.75 -0.74 -22.47
C THR A 63 -11.34 -2.17 -22.83
N ILE A 64 -10.09 -2.35 -23.29
CA ILE A 64 -9.54 -3.67 -23.64
C ILE A 64 -9.46 -4.56 -22.39
N GLY A 65 -8.98 -4.03 -21.25
CA GLY A 65 -8.90 -4.77 -19.99
C GLY A 65 -10.25 -5.20 -19.43
N MET A 66 -11.32 -4.44 -19.71
CA MET A 66 -12.68 -4.80 -19.32
C MET A 66 -13.43 -5.66 -20.35
N LEU A 67 -12.87 -5.90 -21.53
CA LEU A 67 -13.57 -6.58 -22.62
C LEU A 67 -13.69 -8.08 -22.35
N ARG A 68 -14.89 -8.57 -22.01
CA ARG A 68 -15.15 -10.00 -21.77
C ARG A 68 -15.33 -10.78 -23.06
N ALA A 69 -16.09 -10.22 -24.00
CA ALA A 69 -16.42 -10.86 -25.25
C ALA A 69 -16.86 -9.87 -26.32
N VAL A 70 -16.74 -10.30 -27.58
CA VAL A 70 -17.35 -9.63 -28.74
C VAL A 70 -18.18 -10.60 -29.57
N LYS A 71 -19.32 -10.13 -30.07
CA LYS A 71 -20.19 -10.90 -30.98
C LYS A 71 -20.80 -9.99 -32.03
N LEU A 72 -20.81 -10.46 -33.28
CA LEU A 72 -21.45 -9.75 -34.38
C LEU A 72 -22.86 -10.29 -34.60
N PHE A 73 -23.82 -9.38 -34.74
CA PHE A 73 -25.12 -9.66 -35.30
C PHE A 73 -25.24 -8.87 -36.61
N ALA A 74 -25.70 -9.53 -37.67
CA ALA A 74 -25.77 -8.91 -38.98
C ALA A 74 -27.04 -9.36 -39.71
N GLU A 75 -27.64 -8.42 -40.43
CA GLU A 75 -28.71 -8.68 -41.38
C GLU A 75 -28.12 -8.73 -42.79
N SER A 76 -28.21 -9.88 -43.44
CA SER A 76 -27.53 -10.13 -44.72
C SER A 76 -28.24 -11.15 -45.60
N HIS A 77 -27.91 -11.15 -46.89
CA HIS A 77 -28.31 -12.18 -47.86
C HIS A 77 -27.18 -12.39 -48.90
N ASP A 78 -27.29 -13.42 -49.73
CA ASP A 78 -26.33 -13.70 -50.80
C ASP A 78 -26.92 -13.35 -52.18
N GLN A 79 -26.28 -13.77 -53.26
CA GLN A 79 -26.77 -13.53 -54.63
C GLN A 79 -28.10 -14.24 -54.97
N GLY A 80 -28.69 -15.02 -54.06
CA GLY A 80 -29.87 -15.85 -54.34
C GLY A 80 -29.49 -17.23 -54.87
N ALA A 81 -30.22 -17.73 -55.88
CA ALA A 81 -30.13 -19.12 -56.32
C ALA A 81 -28.68 -19.58 -56.63
N VAL A 82 -28.23 -20.65 -55.96
CA VAL A 82 -26.89 -21.23 -56.11
C VAL A 82 -26.97 -22.58 -56.81
N SER A 83 -26.25 -22.76 -57.91
CA SER A 83 -26.12 -24.07 -58.57
C SER A 83 -25.04 -24.91 -57.87
N GLY A 84 -25.43 -26.07 -57.32
CA GLY A 84 -24.51 -27.01 -56.69
C GLY A 84 -23.92 -26.51 -55.37
N LEU A 85 -24.74 -26.45 -54.31
CA LEU A 85 -24.35 -26.13 -52.93
C LEU A 85 -23.37 -27.14 -52.27
N VAL A 86 -23.05 -28.24 -52.95
CA VAL A 86 -22.21 -29.34 -52.47
C VAL A 86 -20.80 -28.90 -52.02
N PRO A 87 -20.13 -27.90 -52.63
CA PRO A 87 -18.83 -27.40 -52.17
C PRO A 87 -18.87 -26.48 -50.94
N GLY A 88 -20.04 -26.02 -50.49
CA GLY A 88 -20.22 -25.13 -49.33
C GLY A 88 -20.66 -23.70 -49.65
N ASN A 89 -20.83 -22.89 -48.60
CA ASN A 89 -21.14 -21.45 -48.70
C ASN A 89 -19.82 -20.64 -48.76
N TRP A 90 -19.72 -19.75 -49.74
CA TRP A 90 -18.53 -18.91 -49.98
C TRP A 90 -18.75 -17.43 -49.69
N THR A 91 -19.76 -17.09 -48.88
CA THR A 91 -19.98 -15.76 -48.33
C THR A 91 -20.04 -15.78 -46.80
N TRP A 92 -19.29 -14.88 -46.15
CA TRP A 92 -19.20 -14.84 -44.69
C TRP A 92 -18.76 -13.47 -44.17
N PHE A 93 -18.86 -13.28 -42.85
CA PHE A 93 -18.33 -12.12 -42.15
C PHE A 93 -17.03 -12.45 -41.41
N GLN A 94 -16.12 -11.50 -41.37
CA GLN A 94 -14.91 -11.57 -40.53
C GLN A 94 -14.86 -10.42 -39.53
N LEU A 95 -14.26 -10.68 -38.37
CA LEU A 95 -13.77 -9.66 -37.45
C LEU A 95 -12.26 -9.53 -37.64
N ALA A 96 -11.75 -8.31 -37.76
CA ALA A 96 -10.36 -8.02 -38.01
C ALA A 96 -9.85 -6.90 -37.09
N ILE A 97 -8.64 -7.03 -36.55
CA ILE A 97 -7.99 -5.96 -35.78
C ILE A 97 -7.26 -5.04 -36.75
N PHE A 98 -7.43 -3.73 -36.59
CA PHE A 98 -6.66 -2.71 -37.31
C PHE A 98 -5.82 -1.90 -36.31
N SER A 99 -4.67 -1.38 -36.76
CA SER A 99 -3.79 -0.55 -35.92
C SER A 99 -4.49 0.69 -35.39
N ASP A 100 -5.36 1.29 -36.23
CA ASP A 100 -6.13 2.49 -35.95
C ASP A 100 -7.33 2.62 -36.92
N GLN A 101 -8.09 3.70 -36.78
CA GLN A 101 -9.27 3.98 -37.61
C GLN A 101 -8.95 4.11 -39.11
N LYS A 102 -7.78 4.66 -39.46
CA LYS A 102 -7.37 5.00 -40.83
C LYS A 102 -6.75 3.81 -41.58
N ALA A 103 -6.23 2.81 -40.87
CA ALA A 103 -5.63 1.64 -41.47
C ALA A 103 -6.60 0.91 -42.43
N THR A 104 -6.14 0.58 -43.64
CA THR A 104 -6.99 -0.04 -44.68
C THR A 104 -6.90 -1.56 -44.71
N SER A 105 -5.88 -2.13 -44.06
CA SER A 105 -5.68 -3.58 -43.94
C SER A 105 -5.58 -4.01 -42.47
N PRO A 106 -5.91 -5.28 -42.15
CA PRO A 106 -5.74 -5.81 -40.81
C PRO A 106 -4.29 -5.76 -40.33
N LYS A 107 -4.13 -5.63 -39.01
CA LYS A 107 -2.86 -5.78 -38.30
C LYS A 107 -2.37 -7.23 -38.41
N ARG A 108 -1.05 -7.41 -38.54
CA ARG A 108 -0.41 -8.73 -38.52
C ARG A 108 0.07 -9.09 -37.12
N GLY A 109 -0.06 -10.37 -36.77
CA GLY A 109 0.45 -10.95 -35.53
C GLY A 109 1.97 -11.18 -35.59
N ARG A 110 2.52 -11.76 -34.51
CA ARG A 110 3.96 -12.10 -34.43
C ARG A 110 4.37 -13.20 -35.40
N ASP A 111 3.41 -13.99 -35.86
CA ASP A 111 3.55 -15.04 -36.88
C ASP A 111 3.34 -14.50 -38.31
N GLU A 112 3.30 -13.17 -38.48
CA GLU A 112 3.05 -12.46 -39.74
C GLU A 112 1.65 -12.73 -40.36
N GLN A 113 0.74 -13.41 -39.65
CA GLN A 113 -0.63 -13.64 -40.13
C GLN A 113 -1.53 -12.46 -39.80
N GLU A 114 -2.52 -12.16 -40.65
CA GLU A 114 -3.52 -11.14 -40.34
C GLU A 114 -4.35 -11.57 -39.12
N LEU A 115 -4.55 -10.66 -38.16
CA LEU A 115 -5.36 -10.89 -36.96
C LEU A 115 -6.86 -10.80 -37.32
N VAL A 116 -7.33 -11.85 -37.97
CA VAL A 116 -8.67 -11.96 -38.56
C VAL A 116 -9.30 -13.28 -38.15
N VAL A 117 -10.59 -13.26 -37.82
CA VAL A 117 -11.38 -14.46 -37.51
C VAL A 117 -12.72 -14.43 -38.22
N THR A 118 -13.22 -15.60 -38.63
CA THR A 118 -14.56 -15.74 -39.22
C THR A 118 -15.62 -15.67 -38.14
N SER A 119 -16.57 -14.74 -38.27
CA SER A 119 -17.69 -14.56 -37.35
C SER A 119 -18.79 -15.60 -37.59
N HIS A 120 -19.35 -15.60 -38.80
CA HIS A 120 -20.32 -16.57 -39.29
C HIS A 120 -20.45 -16.45 -40.81
N SER A 121 -20.94 -17.53 -41.43
CA SER A 121 -21.40 -17.52 -42.82
C SER A 121 -22.82 -16.98 -42.90
N ASN A 122 -23.15 -16.36 -44.03
CA ASN A 122 -24.53 -15.97 -44.29
C ASN A 122 -25.41 -17.20 -44.60
N LYS A 123 -26.72 -17.02 -44.76
CA LYS A 123 -27.56 -18.06 -45.35
C LYS A 123 -27.38 -18.05 -46.86
N ALA A 124 -27.10 -19.21 -47.43
CA ALA A 124 -26.92 -19.36 -48.87
C ALA A 124 -28.28 -19.56 -49.58
N GLY A 125 -28.39 -19.08 -50.82
CA GLY A 125 -29.56 -19.34 -51.66
C GLY A 125 -30.72 -18.35 -51.49
N THR A 126 -30.49 -17.15 -50.96
CA THR A 126 -31.56 -16.21 -50.63
C THR A 126 -31.21 -14.77 -51.00
N THR A 127 -32.20 -14.04 -51.52
CA THR A 127 -32.14 -12.58 -51.71
C THR A 127 -32.81 -11.81 -50.58
N GLU A 128 -33.42 -12.53 -49.62
CA GLU A 128 -34.09 -11.94 -48.48
C GLU A 128 -33.09 -11.72 -47.34
N PHE A 129 -33.10 -10.50 -46.81
CA PHE A 129 -32.29 -10.13 -45.65
C PHE A 129 -32.69 -10.94 -44.42
N GLU A 130 -31.76 -11.71 -43.88
CA GLU A 130 -31.96 -12.51 -42.68
C GLU A 130 -31.03 -12.05 -41.55
N TRP A 131 -31.58 -12.01 -40.34
CA TRP A 131 -30.83 -11.70 -39.12
C TRP A 131 -30.06 -12.93 -38.64
N LEU A 132 -28.74 -12.83 -38.65
CA LEU A 132 -27.84 -13.87 -38.20
C LEU A 132 -26.91 -13.37 -37.09
N GLU A 133 -26.42 -14.32 -36.30
CA GLU A 133 -25.50 -14.07 -35.22
C GLU A 133 -24.22 -14.90 -35.37
N GLY A 134 -23.09 -14.28 -35.02
CA GLY A 134 -21.78 -14.89 -35.06
C GLY A 134 -21.45 -15.73 -33.84
N ALA A 135 -20.28 -16.38 -33.90
CA ALA A 135 -19.65 -16.92 -32.72
C ALA A 135 -19.27 -15.82 -31.72
N THR A 136 -19.27 -16.15 -30.43
CA THR A 136 -18.74 -15.29 -29.37
C THR A 136 -17.22 -15.44 -29.26
N PHE A 137 -16.51 -14.32 -29.34
CA PHE A 137 -15.06 -14.25 -29.17
C PHE A 137 -14.73 -13.66 -27.80
N ASP A 138 -14.39 -14.52 -26.84
CA ASP A 138 -13.99 -14.13 -25.49
C ASP A 138 -12.47 -13.91 -25.34
N THR A 139 -12.04 -13.55 -24.14
CA THR A 139 -10.63 -13.29 -23.77
C THR A 139 -9.69 -14.48 -23.96
N ARG A 140 -10.19 -15.70 -24.18
CA ARG A 140 -9.38 -16.88 -24.47
C ARG A 140 -8.95 -16.94 -25.93
N ARG A 141 -9.66 -16.23 -26.82
CA ARG A 141 -9.43 -16.25 -28.27
C ARG A 141 -8.33 -15.24 -28.68
N ASN A 142 -7.55 -15.62 -29.69
CA ASN A 142 -6.45 -14.79 -30.22
C ASN A 142 -6.90 -13.41 -30.70
N LEU A 143 -8.15 -13.27 -31.16
CA LEU A 143 -8.70 -11.97 -31.57
C LEU A 143 -8.65 -10.95 -30.42
N VAL A 144 -9.17 -11.30 -29.24
CA VAL A 144 -9.21 -10.36 -28.11
C VAL A 144 -7.81 -10.16 -27.52
N LYS A 145 -6.98 -11.22 -27.46
CA LYS A 145 -5.58 -11.15 -27.01
C LYS A 145 -4.66 -10.29 -27.89
N GLY A 146 -5.02 -10.07 -29.17
CA GLY A 146 -4.22 -9.32 -30.13
C GLY A 146 -4.43 -7.81 -30.12
N LEU A 147 -5.35 -7.31 -29.28
CA LEU A 147 -5.69 -5.89 -29.16
C LEU A 147 -4.63 -5.12 -28.37
N ASP A 148 -4.14 -4.04 -28.97
CA ASP A 148 -3.35 -3.01 -28.29
C ASP A 148 -4.15 -1.71 -28.14
N PRO A 149 -3.84 -0.84 -27.17
CA PRO A 149 -4.45 0.47 -27.05
C PRO A 149 -4.40 1.26 -28.38
N GLY A 150 -5.54 1.84 -28.76
CA GLY A 150 -5.71 2.55 -30.03
C GLY A 150 -6.17 1.69 -31.20
N ASN A 151 -6.09 0.35 -31.08
CA ASN A 151 -6.62 -0.56 -32.10
C ASN A 151 -8.14 -0.46 -32.22
N VAL A 152 -8.66 -0.89 -33.36
CA VAL A 152 -10.11 -0.97 -33.65
C VAL A 152 -10.47 -2.35 -34.17
N ILE A 153 -11.66 -2.81 -33.83
CA ILE A 153 -12.22 -4.06 -34.38
C ILE A 153 -13.08 -3.69 -35.58
N GLY A 154 -12.70 -4.16 -36.77
CA GLY A 154 -13.45 -3.98 -38.00
C GLY A 154 -14.26 -5.22 -38.37
N VAL A 155 -15.45 -5.00 -38.91
CA VAL A 155 -16.29 -6.03 -39.51
C VAL A 155 -16.06 -6.01 -41.02
N ARG A 156 -15.73 -7.16 -41.61
CA ARG A 156 -15.51 -7.32 -43.05
C ARG A 156 -16.55 -8.26 -43.64
N LEU A 157 -17.04 -7.90 -44.82
CA LEU A 157 -17.77 -8.83 -45.69
C LEU A 157 -16.76 -9.58 -46.55
N CYS A 158 -17.02 -10.87 -46.78
CA CYS A 158 -16.17 -11.72 -47.58
C CYS A 158 -17.00 -12.51 -48.60
N ALA A 159 -16.49 -12.58 -49.83
CA ALA A 159 -16.98 -13.45 -50.88
C ALA A 159 -15.79 -14.11 -51.58
N ARG A 160 -15.96 -15.35 -52.03
CA ARG A 160 -14.94 -16.08 -52.80
C ARG A 160 -15.62 -16.88 -53.92
N PHE A 161 -14.89 -17.05 -55.02
CA PHE A 161 -15.34 -17.71 -56.25
C PHE A 161 -16.32 -16.87 -57.08
N ARG A 162 -16.11 -16.92 -58.39
CA ARG A 162 -16.88 -16.15 -59.35
C ARG A 162 -18.38 -16.38 -59.18
N GLY A 163 -19.14 -15.29 -59.04
CA GLY A 163 -20.59 -15.31 -58.94
C GLY A 163 -21.14 -15.36 -57.52
N TRP A 164 -20.28 -15.47 -56.50
CA TRP A 164 -20.68 -15.28 -55.11
C TRP A 164 -20.62 -13.80 -54.72
N GLU A 165 -21.67 -13.34 -54.07
CA GLU A 165 -21.81 -11.98 -53.58
C GLU A 165 -22.54 -11.99 -52.24
N ILE A 166 -22.12 -11.12 -51.33
CA ILE A 166 -22.78 -10.90 -50.05
C ILE A 166 -23.26 -9.46 -49.95
N PHE A 167 -24.47 -9.30 -49.43
CA PHE A 167 -25.08 -8.01 -49.14
C PHE A 167 -25.42 -7.94 -47.65
N ALA A 168 -25.07 -6.84 -47.00
CA ALA A 168 -25.40 -6.59 -45.60
C ALA A 168 -26.09 -5.24 -45.46
N ALA A 169 -27.09 -5.16 -44.57
CA ALA A 169 -27.87 -3.94 -44.33
C ALA A 169 -27.67 -3.36 -42.94
N ASN A 170 -27.81 -4.20 -41.90
CA ASN A 170 -27.74 -3.78 -40.51
C ASN A 170 -26.74 -4.63 -39.73
N GLY A 171 -25.73 -4.01 -39.13
CA GLY A 171 -24.65 -4.67 -38.42
C GLY A 171 -24.49 -4.12 -37.01
N TYR A 172 -24.40 -5.02 -36.03
CA TYR A 172 -24.25 -4.72 -34.63
C TYR A 172 -23.10 -5.54 -34.06
N LEU A 173 -21.95 -4.89 -33.87
CA LEU A 173 -20.85 -5.50 -33.13
C LEU A 173 -21.06 -5.21 -31.65
N VAL A 174 -21.46 -6.23 -30.90
CA VAL A 174 -21.70 -6.16 -29.47
C VAL A 174 -20.40 -6.41 -28.72
N LEU A 175 -20.04 -5.51 -27.80
CA LEU A 175 -18.92 -5.61 -26.88
C LEU A 175 -19.48 -5.80 -25.47
N ASP A 176 -19.13 -6.91 -24.82
CA ASP A 176 -19.49 -7.16 -23.43
C ASP A 176 -18.40 -6.64 -22.50
N ILE A 177 -18.74 -5.66 -21.65
CA ILE A 177 -17.81 -5.02 -20.72
C ILE A 177 -18.04 -5.56 -19.32
N GLY A 178 -16.97 -6.02 -18.70
CA GLY A 178 -16.94 -6.62 -17.39
C GLY A 178 -15.97 -5.97 -16.42
N GLU A 179 -15.83 -6.60 -15.26
CA GLU A 179 -14.79 -6.26 -14.29
C GLU A 179 -13.41 -6.61 -14.85
N ASP A 180 -12.47 -5.67 -14.70
CA ASP A 180 -11.05 -5.89 -14.97
C ASP A 180 -10.46 -6.71 -13.81
N ASN A 181 -10.41 -8.04 -13.98
CA ASN A 181 -9.87 -8.98 -13.00
C ASN A 181 -8.88 -9.99 -13.60
N HIS A 182 -8.38 -9.68 -14.80
CA HIS A 182 -7.39 -10.51 -15.49
C HIS A 182 -6.06 -10.53 -14.75
N THR A 183 -5.34 -11.64 -14.90
CA THR A 183 -4.00 -11.80 -14.36
C THR A 183 -3.04 -10.74 -14.94
N VAL A 184 -2.47 -9.92 -14.06
CA VAL A 184 -1.42 -8.95 -14.37
C VAL A 184 -0.10 -9.44 -13.73
N PRO A 185 0.90 -9.81 -14.53
CA PRO A 185 2.21 -10.19 -14.02
C PRO A 185 3.00 -8.98 -13.52
N ILE A 186 3.64 -9.12 -12.36
CA ILE A 186 4.51 -8.10 -11.79
C ILE A 186 5.94 -8.38 -12.24
N THR A 187 6.29 -7.86 -13.42
CA THR A 187 7.65 -8.08 -13.96
C THR A 187 8.59 -6.94 -13.57
N PRO A 188 9.86 -7.26 -13.21
CA PRO A 188 10.90 -6.25 -13.00
C PRO A 188 10.97 -5.23 -14.14
N ILE A 189 11.30 -3.97 -13.82
CA ILE A 189 11.54 -2.95 -14.84
C ILE A 189 12.72 -3.41 -15.72
N PRO A 190 12.57 -3.49 -17.06
CA PRO A 190 13.66 -3.90 -17.93
C PRO A 190 14.87 -2.96 -17.82
N ILE A 191 16.07 -3.54 -17.81
CA ILE A 191 17.33 -2.80 -17.76
C ILE A 191 18.19 -3.13 -18.97
N ASP A 192 19.10 -2.22 -19.28
CA ASP A 192 20.22 -2.44 -20.19
C ASP A 192 21.31 -3.17 -19.42
N THR A 193 21.57 -4.43 -19.76
CA THR A 193 22.51 -5.30 -19.03
C THR A 193 23.96 -4.86 -19.16
N GLU A 194 24.27 -3.98 -20.11
CA GLU A 194 25.59 -3.37 -20.27
C GLU A 194 25.81 -2.17 -19.31
N LYS A 195 24.76 -1.75 -18.58
CA LYS A 195 24.81 -0.63 -17.64
C LYS A 195 24.57 -1.11 -16.21
N SER A 196 25.03 -0.31 -15.25
CA SER A 196 24.75 -0.56 -13.84
C SER A 196 23.26 -0.64 -13.55
N ILE A 197 22.88 -1.53 -12.62
CA ILE A 197 21.50 -1.68 -12.17
C ILE A 197 21.03 -0.35 -11.56
N PRO A 198 19.85 0.18 -11.93
CA PRO A 198 19.30 1.39 -11.31
C PRO A 198 19.07 1.23 -9.82
N VAL A 199 19.38 2.29 -9.07
CA VAL A 199 19.28 2.31 -7.61
C VAL A 199 18.03 3.06 -7.15
N ARG A 200 17.34 2.51 -6.15
CA ARG A 200 16.42 3.24 -5.29
C ARG A 200 17.24 4.21 -4.45
N GLN A 201 16.92 5.50 -4.54
CA GLN A 201 17.68 6.58 -3.92
C GLN A 201 16.94 7.12 -2.70
N CYS A 202 17.69 7.68 -1.74
CA CYS A 202 17.08 8.48 -0.66
C CYS A 202 16.26 9.63 -1.27
N VAL A 203 14.98 9.73 -0.94
CA VAL A 203 14.03 10.68 -1.55
C VAL A 203 14.46 12.14 -1.34
N GLN A 204 14.99 12.48 -0.16
CA GLN A 204 15.51 13.83 0.12
C GLN A 204 16.68 14.17 -0.81
N LYS A 205 17.68 13.29 -0.91
CA LYS A 205 18.87 13.50 -1.76
C LYS A 205 18.50 13.54 -3.23
N TRP A 206 17.61 12.64 -3.67
CA TRP A 206 17.14 12.59 -5.06
C TRP A 206 16.38 13.85 -5.44
N TYR A 207 15.47 14.32 -4.59
CA TYR A 207 14.70 15.53 -4.85
C TYR A 207 15.58 16.79 -4.80
N GLU A 208 16.49 16.90 -3.84
CA GLU A 208 17.42 18.04 -3.79
C GLU A 208 18.36 18.08 -5.00
N LYS A 209 18.90 16.93 -5.42
CA LYS A 209 19.71 16.81 -6.64
C LYS A 209 18.92 17.26 -7.89
N SER A 210 17.62 17.03 -7.93
CA SER A 210 16.76 17.45 -9.05
C SER A 210 16.71 18.97 -9.27
N LYS A 211 16.99 19.77 -8.22
CA LYS A 211 16.99 21.23 -8.29
C LYS A 211 18.21 21.79 -9.03
N THR A 212 19.28 20.99 -9.18
CA THR A 212 20.56 21.40 -9.79
C THR A 212 21.01 20.51 -10.95
N CYS A 213 20.53 19.27 -11.04
CA CYS A 213 20.83 18.33 -12.12
C CYS A 213 19.58 18.07 -12.94
N HIS A 214 19.54 18.62 -14.17
CA HIS A 214 18.37 18.54 -15.05
C HIS A 214 17.98 17.09 -15.40
N GLU A 215 18.93 16.15 -15.53
CA GLU A 215 18.63 14.73 -15.73
C GLU A 215 17.85 14.12 -14.57
N THR A 216 18.18 14.50 -13.33
CA THR A 216 17.41 14.11 -12.13
C THR A 216 16.09 14.86 -12.08
N GLY A 217 16.08 16.13 -12.50
CA GLY A 217 14.88 16.94 -12.73
C GLY A 217 13.89 16.26 -13.68
N LEU A 218 14.35 15.62 -14.77
CA LEU A 218 13.49 14.85 -15.67
C LEU A 218 12.85 13.65 -14.96
N GLN A 219 13.58 12.94 -14.09
CA GLN A 219 13.02 11.82 -13.32
C GLN A 219 11.90 12.30 -12.38
N VAL A 220 12.13 13.36 -11.61
CA VAL A 220 11.09 13.95 -10.73
C VAL A 220 9.88 14.40 -11.55
N SER A 221 10.14 15.07 -12.67
CA SER A 221 9.10 15.58 -13.56
C SER A 221 8.22 14.47 -14.13
N LEU A 222 8.81 13.34 -14.51
CA LEU A 222 8.07 12.15 -14.96
C LEU A 222 7.33 11.48 -13.80
N PHE A 223 7.99 11.31 -12.64
CA PHE A 223 7.38 10.67 -11.47
C PHE A 223 6.10 11.41 -11.04
N ILE A 224 6.14 12.74 -10.97
CA ILE A 224 4.98 13.56 -10.61
C ILE A 224 3.83 13.41 -11.63
N ARG A 225 4.13 13.41 -12.93
CA ARG A 225 3.08 13.25 -13.95
C ARG A 225 2.53 11.84 -14.00
N ALA A 226 3.37 10.83 -13.83
CA ALA A 226 2.97 9.43 -13.71
C ALA A 226 2.07 9.22 -12.49
N MET A 227 2.43 9.76 -11.32
CA MET A 227 1.59 9.69 -10.11
C MET A 227 0.25 10.40 -10.28
N ARG A 228 0.21 11.57 -10.93
CA ARG A 228 -1.04 12.25 -11.27
C ARG A 228 -1.93 11.41 -12.19
N ALA A 229 -1.36 10.82 -13.25
CA ALA A 229 -2.09 9.92 -14.13
C ALA A 229 -2.60 8.69 -13.38
N PHE A 230 -1.75 8.09 -12.55
CA PHE A 230 -2.05 6.91 -11.75
C PHE A 230 -3.23 7.14 -10.79
N GLN A 231 -3.24 8.27 -10.10
CA GLN A 231 -4.30 8.65 -9.15
C GLN A 231 -5.60 9.08 -9.84
N SER A 232 -5.54 9.48 -11.11
CA SER A 232 -6.74 9.87 -11.88
C SER A 232 -7.57 8.69 -12.40
N LEU A 233 -7.01 7.48 -12.41
CA LEU A 233 -7.69 6.28 -12.89
C LEU A 233 -8.84 5.89 -11.95
N PRO A 234 -9.98 5.43 -12.49
CA PRO A 234 -11.17 5.11 -11.70
C PRO A 234 -11.00 3.83 -10.86
N PRO A 235 -11.73 3.66 -9.73
CA PRO A 235 -11.66 2.47 -8.86
C PRO A 235 -11.99 1.13 -9.57
N GLU A 236 -12.73 1.18 -10.66
CA GLU A 236 -13.06 0.05 -11.52
C GLU A 236 -11.81 -0.55 -12.19
N ASN A 237 -10.82 0.29 -12.52
CA ASN A 237 -9.57 -0.12 -13.15
C ASN A 237 -8.66 -0.78 -12.10
N GLN A 238 -8.30 -2.05 -12.29
CA GLN A 238 -7.49 -2.78 -11.29
C GLN A 238 -6.07 -2.20 -11.12
N LEU A 239 -5.56 -1.50 -12.14
CA LEU A 239 -4.26 -0.83 -12.14
C LEU A 239 -4.36 0.67 -11.83
N SER A 240 -5.47 1.11 -11.25
CA SER A 240 -5.59 2.44 -10.64
C SER A 240 -4.83 2.52 -9.32
N TYR A 241 -4.44 3.72 -8.92
CA TYR A 241 -3.79 3.93 -7.63
C TYR A 241 -4.68 3.45 -6.48
N TYR A 242 -5.98 3.72 -6.58
CA TYR A 242 -6.98 3.29 -5.61
C TYR A 242 -6.97 1.77 -5.43
N ARG A 243 -7.03 1.01 -6.54
CA ARG A 243 -7.08 -0.46 -6.48
C ARG A 243 -5.77 -1.10 -6.05
N ILE A 244 -4.64 -0.53 -6.47
CA ILE A 244 -3.33 -1.00 -6.02
C ILE A 244 -3.17 -0.72 -4.52
N ALA A 245 -3.52 0.46 -4.03
CA ALA A 245 -3.54 0.77 -2.58
C ALA A 245 -4.46 -0.18 -1.79
N ALA A 246 -5.65 -0.49 -2.33
CA ALA A 246 -6.64 -1.36 -1.71
C ALA A 246 -6.17 -2.83 -1.55
N ILE A 247 -5.11 -3.27 -2.23
CA ILE A 247 -4.49 -4.59 -1.99
C ILE A 247 -4.13 -4.75 -0.49
N HIS A 248 -3.75 -3.66 0.16
CA HIS A 248 -3.35 -3.64 1.56
C HIS A 248 -4.51 -3.74 2.55
N GLY A 249 -5.73 -3.35 2.19
CA GLY A 249 -6.81 -3.11 3.15
C GLY A 249 -8.20 -3.08 2.52
N GLU A 250 -8.95 -2.00 2.80
CA GLU A 250 -10.28 -1.80 2.23
C GLU A 250 -10.22 -1.25 0.79
N PRO A 251 -11.24 -1.52 -0.06
CA PRO A 251 -12.42 -2.36 0.20
C PRO A 251 -12.13 -3.87 0.17
N SER A 252 -12.42 -4.56 1.27
CA SER A 252 -12.18 -6.00 1.48
C SER A 252 -13.01 -6.91 0.56
N ASN A 253 -14.14 -6.43 0.03
CA ASN A 253 -14.99 -7.19 -0.88
C ASN A 253 -14.49 -7.25 -2.33
N VAL A 254 -13.42 -6.51 -2.64
CA VAL A 254 -12.88 -6.39 -3.99
C VAL A 254 -11.59 -7.21 -4.08
N PRO A 255 -11.59 -8.38 -4.73
CA PRO A 255 -10.36 -9.08 -5.02
C PRO A 255 -9.52 -8.28 -6.03
N TRP A 256 -8.20 -8.48 -5.97
CA TRP A 256 -7.25 -7.93 -6.95
C TRP A 256 -6.43 -9.06 -7.54
N ASN A 257 -6.35 -9.12 -8.88
CA ASN A 257 -5.49 -10.04 -9.62
C ASN A 257 -5.66 -11.53 -9.24
N MET A 258 -6.89 -12.00 -9.01
CA MET A 258 -7.17 -13.40 -8.62
C MET A 258 -8.21 -14.10 -9.52
N GLU A 259 -8.64 -13.48 -10.61
CA GLU A 259 -9.75 -13.95 -11.47
C GLU A 259 -11.08 -14.19 -10.71
N LYS A 260 -11.25 -13.52 -9.55
CA LYS A 260 -12.47 -13.59 -8.73
C LYS A 260 -13.39 -12.40 -9.02
N PRO A 261 -14.71 -12.58 -8.96
CA PRO A 261 -15.65 -11.46 -9.10
C PRO A 261 -15.65 -10.59 -7.84
N VAL A 262 -16.02 -9.32 -7.98
CA VAL A 262 -16.30 -8.44 -6.85
C VAL A 262 -17.51 -8.96 -6.08
N ILE A 263 -17.38 -9.03 -4.75
CA ILE A 263 -18.48 -9.38 -3.87
C ILE A 263 -19.34 -8.13 -3.66
N ALA A 264 -20.64 -8.21 -3.93
CA ALA A 264 -21.54 -7.08 -3.75
C ALA A 264 -21.65 -6.67 -2.27
N LEU A 265 -21.74 -5.37 -1.99
CA LEU A 265 -21.77 -4.85 -0.61
C LEU A 265 -23.03 -5.24 0.18
N ASP A 266 -24.12 -5.50 -0.55
CA ASP A 266 -25.42 -5.96 -0.06
C ASP A 266 -25.61 -7.48 -0.14
N ASP A 267 -24.59 -8.24 -0.57
CA ASP A 267 -24.65 -9.71 -0.60
C ASP A 267 -24.81 -10.26 0.83
N PRO A 268 -25.88 -11.02 1.13
CA PRO A 268 -26.10 -11.58 2.46
C PRO A 268 -25.01 -12.59 2.89
N LYS A 269 -24.24 -13.13 1.94
CA LYS A 269 -23.12 -14.06 2.16
C LYS A 269 -21.76 -13.36 2.12
N LYS A 270 -21.69 -12.03 2.04
CA LYS A 270 -20.41 -11.28 1.95
C LYS A 270 -19.41 -11.77 3.00
N ASN A 271 -19.80 -11.84 4.27
CA ASN A 271 -18.88 -12.25 5.34
C ASN A 271 -18.39 -13.69 5.20
N ASP A 272 -19.26 -14.63 4.82
CA ASP A 272 -18.88 -16.03 4.58
C ASP A 272 -17.87 -16.13 3.42
N LEU A 273 -18.08 -15.35 2.36
CA LEU A 273 -17.19 -15.28 1.21
C LEU A 273 -15.82 -14.67 1.58
N LEU A 274 -15.81 -13.64 2.44
CA LEU A 274 -14.57 -13.05 2.96
C LEU A 274 -13.79 -14.04 3.85
N GLU A 275 -14.47 -14.79 4.73
CA GLU A 275 -13.84 -15.87 5.51
C GLU A 275 -13.21 -16.95 4.61
N GLN A 276 -13.84 -17.22 3.46
CA GLN A 276 -13.35 -18.15 2.44
C GLN A 276 -12.26 -17.56 1.52
N ALA A 277 -11.72 -16.38 1.83
CA ALA A 277 -10.73 -15.66 1.01
C ALA A 277 -11.18 -15.42 -0.44
N GLN A 278 -12.45 -15.07 -0.64
CA GLN A 278 -12.96 -14.68 -1.95
C GLN A 278 -12.83 -13.18 -2.23
N GLY A 279 -12.57 -12.36 -1.21
CA GLY A 279 -12.33 -10.91 -1.34
C GLY A 279 -10.85 -10.53 -1.41
N GLY A 280 -10.58 -9.26 -1.10
CA GLY A 280 -9.25 -8.63 -1.01
C GLY A 280 -8.67 -8.63 0.41
N TRP A 281 -7.96 -7.54 0.76
CA TRP A 281 -7.19 -7.36 1.99
C TRP A 281 -6.11 -8.43 2.19
N TYR A 282 -4.99 -8.27 1.49
CA TYR A 282 -3.94 -9.29 1.36
C TYR A 282 -2.70 -9.05 2.23
N CYS A 283 -2.57 -7.89 2.88
CA CYS A 283 -1.34 -7.55 3.58
C CYS A 283 -0.96 -8.56 4.67
N HIS A 284 0.33 -8.88 4.72
CA HIS A 284 0.90 -9.73 5.76
C HIS A 284 1.39 -8.87 6.92
N HIS A 285 0.78 -9.00 8.09
CA HIS A 285 1.18 -8.35 9.34
C HIS A 285 1.17 -9.38 10.47
N ASN A 286 2.09 -9.25 11.43
CA ASN A 286 2.28 -10.18 12.53
C ASN A 286 2.50 -11.63 12.03
N ASP A 287 3.15 -11.78 10.87
CA ASP A 287 3.66 -13.05 10.35
C ASP A 287 4.99 -12.90 9.59
N ASP A 288 5.64 -14.05 9.38
CA ASP A 288 7.02 -14.13 8.89
C ASP A 288 7.18 -13.71 7.42
N LEU A 289 6.09 -13.51 6.67
CA LEU A 289 6.14 -13.07 5.27
C LEU A 289 6.10 -11.54 5.13
N PHE A 290 5.89 -10.79 6.24
CA PHE A 290 5.79 -9.32 6.24
C PHE A 290 6.83 -8.62 5.35
N PRO A 291 8.16 -8.85 5.48
CA PRO A 291 9.13 -8.12 4.68
C PRO A 291 9.06 -8.48 3.18
N THR A 292 8.87 -9.76 2.87
CA THR A 292 8.89 -10.25 1.49
C THR A 292 7.61 -9.92 0.73
N TRP A 293 6.46 -9.94 1.39
CA TRP A 293 5.20 -9.52 0.80
C TRP A 293 5.24 -8.03 0.44
N HIS A 294 5.71 -7.18 1.37
CA HIS A 294 5.84 -5.75 1.10
C HIS A 294 6.90 -5.43 0.03
N ARG A 295 7.98 -6.21 -0.08
CA ARG A 295 8.92 -6.09 -1.22
C ARG A 295 8.23 -6.33 -2.57
N ALA A 296 7.47 -7.42 -2.70
CA ALA A 296 6.70 -7.70 -3.91
C ALA A 296 5.66 -6.61 -4.19
N TYR A 297 5.05 -6.05 -3.15
CA TYR A 297 4.13 -4.93 -3.26
C TYR A 297 4.81 -3.64 -3.77
N MET A 298 6.02 -3.34 -3.30
CA MET A 298 6.82 -2.24 -3.83
C MET A 298 7.19 -2.46 -5.30
N MET A 299 7.48 -3.69 -5.72
CA MET A 299 7.74 -4.00 -7.13
C MET A 299 6.53 -3.71 -8.01
N LEU A 300 5.31 -4.09 -7.59
CA LEU A 300 4.08 -3.77 -8.32
C LEU A 300 3.91 -2.26 -8.50
N PHE A 301 4.03 -1.50 -7.40
CA PHE A 301 3.86 -0.05 -7.44
C PHE A 301 4.91 0.62 -8.32
N GLU A 302 6.18 0.27 -8.09
CA GLU A 302 7.32 0.78 -8.87
C GLU A 302 7.17 0.46 -10.36
N ARG A 303 6.74 -0.77 -10.69
CA ARG A 303 6.51 -1.15 -12.08
C ARG A 303 5.42 -0.31 -12.72
N ARG A 304 4.27 -0.17 -12.05
CA ARG A 304 3.13 0.60 -12.58
C ARG A 304 3.49 2.07 -12.82
N VAL A 305 4.19 2.69 -11.87
CA VAL A 305 4.67 4.08 -12.02
C VAL A 305 5.66 4.18 -13.18
N SER A 306 6.59 3.24 -13.33
CA SER A 306 7.56 3.22 -14.44
C SER A 306 6.88 3.11 -15.81
N ASP A 307 5.85 2.26 -15.94
CA ASP A 307 5.08 2.16 -17.19
C ASP A 307 4.41 3.51 -17.54
N LEU A 308 3.78 4.17 -16.57
CA LEU A 308 3.18 5.51 -16.77
C LEU A 308 4.23 6.60 -17.05
N MET A 309 5.42 6.52 -16.45
CA MET A 309 6.53 7.42 -16.78
C MET A 309 7.00 7.20 -18.22
N MET A 310 7.03 5.96 -18.69
CA MET A 310 7.43 5.63 -20.06
C MET A 310 6.38 6.10 -21.07
N GLU A 311 5.09 5.93 -20.77
CA GLU A 311 3.98 6.49 -21.56
C GLU A 311 4.11 8.01 -21.68
N GLU A 312 4.30 8.70 -20.56
CA GLU A 312 4.48 10.16 -20.52
C GLU A 312 5.76 10.61 -21.23
N ALA A 313 6.86 9.87 -21.13
CA ALA A 313 8.10 10.19 -21.86
C ALA A 313 7.91 10.10 -23.38
N LYS A 314 7.16 9.12 -23.87
CA LYS A 314 6.91 8.90 -25.30
C LYS A 314 6.04 9.98 -25.95
N THR A 315 5.26 10.74 -25.18
CA THR A 315 4.49 11.87 -25.73
C THR A 315 5.37 13.04 -26.16
N ARG A 316 6.64 13.10 -25.69
CA ARG A 316 7.60 14.18 -25.95
C ARG A 316 8.47 13.90 -27.16
N VAL A 317 7.86 13.75 -28.33
CA VAL A 317 8.52 13.30 -29.57
C VAL A 317 9.80 14.08 -29.89
N GLU A 318 9.80 15.41 -29.75
CA GLU A 318 10.96 16.28 -30.05
C GLU A 318 12.13 16.19 -29.04
N GLU A 319 11.93 15.59 -27.86
CA GLU A 319 12.89 15.59 -26.75
C GLU A 319 13.09 14.19 -26.15
N SER A 320 12.55 13.17 -26.81
CA SER A 320 12.22 11.87 -26.21
C SER A 320 13.42 11.12 -25.62
N ASP A 321 14.63 11.24 -26.17
CA ASP A 321 15.81 10.49 -25.71
C ASP A 321 16.15 10.71 -24.23
N GLY A 322 16.12 11.97 -23.77
CA GLY A 322 16.42 12.32 -22.38
C GLY A 322 15.33 11.83 -21.42
N TRP A 323 14.07 12.03 -21.80
CA TRP A 323 12.90 11.61 -21.02
C TRP A 323 12.78 10.08 -20.94
N ILE A 324 12.99 9.35 -22.04
CA ILE A 324 12.99 7.89 -22.08
C ILE A 324 14.13 7.34 -21.22
N THR A 325 15.32 7.95 -21.28
CA THR A 325 16.45 7.56 -20.43
C THR A 325 16.11 7.75 -18.95
N ALA A 326 15.52 8.89 -18.59
CA ALA A 326 15.06 9.16 -17.22
C ALA A 326 14.02 8.13 -16.76
N ALA A 327 13.03 7.80 -17.58
CA ALA A 327 12.01 6.78 -17.27
C ALA A 327 12.62 5.38 -17.04
N ARG A 328 13.57 4.95 -17.88
CA ARG A 328 14.24 3.64 -17.75
C ARG A 328 15.09 3.53 -16.48
N ARG A 329 15.72 4.65 -16.10
CA ARG A 329 16.71 4.72 -15.00
C ARG A 329 16.09 5.05 -13.65
N TRP A 330 14.84 5.51 -13.62
CA TRP A 330 14.13 5.79 -12.37
C TRP A 330 13.83 4.50 -11.60
N ARG A 331 13.88 4.60 -10.28
CA ARG A 331 13.43 3.60 -9.31
C ARG A 331 12.74 4.32 -8.15
N LEU A 332 11.84 3.63 -7.45
CA LEU A 332 11.06 4.16 -6.34
C LEU A 332 11.99 4.66 -5.23
N PRO A 333 11.99 5.96 -4.89
CA PRO A 333 12.86 6.46 -3.83
C PRO A 333 12.40 6.01 -2.44
N TYR A 334 13.33 5.88 -1.50
CA TYR A 334 13.06 5.49 -0.11
C TYR A 334 13.14 6.69 0.84
N TRP A 335 12.36 6.68 1.91
CA TRP A 335 12.39 7.71 2.96
C TRP A 335 13.09 7.22 4.23
N ASP A 336 14.31 7.71 4.47
CA ASP A 336 15.13 7.32 5.62
C ASP A 336 14.81 8.13 6.89
N TRP A 337 13.62 7.90 7.44
CA TRP A 337 13.12 8.56 8.65
C TRP A 337 13.97 8.29 9.92
N ALA A 338 14.85 7.28 9.89
CA ALA A 338 15.74 6.96 11.01
C ALA A 338 16.98 7.86 11.05
N SER A 339 17.45 8.29 9.87
CA SER A 339 18.55 9.25 9.71
C SER A 339 18.04 10.69 9.70
N ASP A 340 16.98 10.95 8.93
CA ASP A 340 16.33 12.25 8.80
C ASP A 340 14.83 12.14 9.16
N PRO A 341 14.45 12.42 10.41
CA PRO A 341 13.06 12.33 10.92
C PRO A 341 12.21 13.52 10.47
N THR A 342 12.20 13.81 9.17
CA THR A 342 11.33 14.80 8.57
C THR A 342 10.55 14.20 7.41
N LEU A 343 9.30 14.64 7.25
CA LEU A 343 8.51 14.39 6.06
C LEU A 343 9.28 14.92 4.84
N PRO A 344 9.49 14.11 3.79
CA PRO A 344 10.19 14.56 2.59
C PRO A 344 9.53 15.81 1.98
N GLU A 345 10.33 16.80 1.58
CA GLU A 345 9.83 18.03 0.92
C GLU A 345 8.92 17.70 -0.28
N LEU A 346 9.25 16.64 -1.03
CA LEU A 346 8.45 16.09 -2.12
C LEU A 346 6.98 15.84 -1.73
N ALA A 347 6.68 15.56 -0.47
CA ALA A 347 5.35 15.19 0.04
C ALA A 347 4.75 16.25 0.99
N SER A 348 5.41 17.39 1.19
CA SER A 348 5.01 18.41 2.18
C SER A 348 4.15 19.52 1.58
N GLU A 349 4.35 19.87 0.31
CA GLU A 349 3.71 21.03 -0.34
C GLU A 349 2.57 20.63 -1.28
N LYS A 350 1.51 21.45 -1.34
CA LYS A 350 0.32 21.22 -2.19
C LYS A 350 0.63 21.27 -3.69
N THR A 351 1.62 22.05 -4.07
CA THR A 351 2.08 22.18 -5.47
C THR A 351 3.57 21.89 -5.57
N ILE A 352 4.01 21.54 -6.76
CA ILE A 352 5.40 21.19 -7.05
C ILE A 352 5.83 21.78 -8.39
N ARG A 353 7.07 22.30 -8.43
CA ARG A 353 7.67 22.86 -9.63
C ARG A 353 8.47 21.77 -10.36
N VAL A 354 8.17 21.54 -11.63
CA VAL A 354 8.79 20.48 -12.45
C VAL A 354 9.24 21.00 -13.81
N ILE A 355 10.13 20.28 -14.48
CA ILE A 355 10.51 20.55 -15.87
C ILE A 355 9.32 20.23 -16.76
N LYS A 356 8.95 21.17 -17.63
CA LYS A 356 7.95 21.03 -18.69
C LYS A 356 8.57 20.47 -19.98
N SER A 357 9.65 21.10 -20.42
CA SER A 357 10.41 20.75 -21.62
C SER A 357 11.89 21.11 -21.46
N TRP A 358 12.76 20.31 -22.07
CA TRP A 358 14.20 20.53 -22.06
C TRP A 358 14.89 19.79 -23.23
N LYS A 359 15.43 20.55 -24.19
CA LYS A 359 16.17 20.03 -25.36
C LYS A 359 17.62 19.63 -25.05
N ARG A 360 17.92 19.27 -23.79
CA ARG A 360 19.26 18.91 -23.26
C ARG A 360 20.35 19.99 -23.41
N HIS A 361 19.98 21.20 -23.78
CA HIS A 361 20.87 22.35 -23.88
C HIS A 361 20.23 23.58 -23.24
N GLY A 362 21.02 24.31 -22.45
CA GLY A 362 20.54 25.49 -21.71
C GLY A 362 19.59 25.15 -20.57
N GLU A 363 18.90 26.18 -20.10
CA GLU A 363 17.95 26.09 -18.98
C GLU A 363 16.62 25.44 -19.41
N PRO A 364 16.06 24.54 -18.59
CA PRO A 364 14.76 23.93 -18.85
C PRO A 364 13.62 24.93 -18.69
N GLN A 365 12.53 24.72 -19.43
CA GLN A 365 11.27 25.41 -19.13
C GLN A 365 10.59 24.71 -17.95
N MET A 366 10.18 25.48 -16.96
CA MET A 366 9.55 24.98 -15.75
C MET A 366 8.04 25.22 -15.74
N GLU A 367 7.29 24.38 -15.03
CA GLU A 367 5.88 24.62 -14.71
C GLU A 367 5.56 24.20 -13.28
N ILE A 368 4.40 24.63 -12.77
CA ILE A 368 3.89 24.30 -11.44
C ILE A 368 2.67 23.40 -11.61
N LEU A 369 2.64 22.29 -10.88
CA LEU A 369 1.59 21.29 -10.89
C LEU A 369 1.07 21.05 -9.47
N ASP A 370 -0.19 20.65 -9.32
CA ASP A 370 -0.66 20.00 -8.09
C ASP A 370 0.20 18.76 -7.79
N ASN A 371 0.57 18.60 -6.53
CA ASN A 371 1.50 17.58 -6.09
C ASN A 371 0.76 16.30 -5.66
N PRO A 372 0.86 15.20 -6.43
CA PRO A 372 0.22 13.92 -6.09
C PRO A 372 0.84 13.23 -4.87
N MET A 373 1.98 13.71 -4.36
CA MET A 373 2.61 13.18 -3.15
C MET A 373 2.13 13.88 -1.87
N TYR A 374 1.45 15.03 -1.99
CA TYR A 374 0.87 15.74 -0.85
C TYR A 374 -0.28 14.94 -0.21
N ARG A 375 -1.14 14.39 -1.06
CA ARG A 375 -2.27 13.52 -0.71
C ARG A 375 -2.71 12.73 -1.94
N PHE A 376 -3.34 11.58 -1.73
CA PHE A 376 -4.22 11.00 -2.73
C PHE A 376 -5.58 11.68 -2.66
N GLN A 377 -6.24 11.84 -3.81
CA GLN A 377 -7.61 12.34 -3.89
C GLN A 377 -8.42 11.45 -4.84
N MET A 378 -9.63 11.09 -4.42
CA MET A 378 -10.50 10.20 -5.18
C MET A 378 -10.80 10.78 -6.57
N PRO A 379 -10.70 9.96 -7.63
CA PRO A 379 -11.06 10.39 -8.97
C PRO A 379 -12.55 10.75 -9.01
N GLY A 380 -12.87 11.93 -9.54
CA GLY A 380 -14.24 12.47 -9.54
C GLY A 380 -14.61 13.33 -8.34
N GLY A 381 -13.72 13.47 -7.35
CA GLY A 381 -13.88 14.44 -6.25
C GLY A 381 -15.03 14.13 -5.30
N LYS A 382 -15.42 12.85 -5.19
CA LYS A 382 -16.46 12.38 -4.27
C LYS A 382 -15.85 11.57 -3.11
N PRO A 383 -16.54 11.49 -1.96
CA PRO A 383 -16.03 10.74 -0.80
C PRO A 383 -15.78 9.26 -1.13
N MET A 384 -14.81 8.64 -0.46
CA MET A 384 -14.45 7.22 -0.66
C MET A 384 -15.64 6.27 -0.44
N GLY A 385 -16.62 6.66 0.37
CA GLY A 385 -17.87 5.92 0.61
C GLY A 385 -19.03 6.29 -0.32
N ASP A 386 -18.83 7.13 -1.35
CA ASP A 386 -19.90 7.57 -2.23
C ASP A 386 -20.50 6.41 -3.04
N VAL A 387 -21.84 6.40 -3.15
CA VAL A 387 -22.59 5.35 -3.85
C VAL A 387 -22.25 5.25 -5.34
N ALA A 388 -21.71 6.32 -5.95
CA ALA A 388 -21.31 6.35 -7.34
C ALA A 388 -20.15 5.37 -7.67
N TYR A 389 -19.33 4.99 -6.68
CA TYR A 389 -18.28 4.00 -6.85
C TYR A 389 -18.80 2.55 -6.69
N GLY A 390 -20.12 2.35 -6.53
CA GLY A 390 -20.73 1.04 -6.50
C GLY A 390 -20.17 0.12 -5.41
N ASN A 391 -19.69 -1.07 -5.80
CA ASN A 391 -19.06 -2.05 -4.91
C ASN A 391 -17.59 -1.75 -4.60
N TYR A 392 -17.00 -0.72 -5.22
CA TYR A 392 -15.61 -0.30 -4.99
C TYR A 392 -15.47 0.77 -3.93
N ARG A 393 -16.57 1.28 -3.37
CA ARG A 393 -16.53 2.28 -2.29
C ARG A 393 -16.08 1.67 -0.97
N ILE A 394 -15.46 2.47 -0.11
CA ILE A 394 -15.16 2.08 1.27
C ILE A 394 -16.48 2.07 2.05
N GLN A 395 -16.76 0.95 2.74
CA GLN A 395 -17.90 0.86 3.65
C GLN A 395 -17.50 0.15 4.95
N ILE A 396 -17.40 0.92 6.02
CA ILE A 396 -17.08 0.50 7.38
C ILE A 396 -18.36 0.67 8.20
N LYS A 397 -19.17 -0.39 8.21
CA LYS A 397 -20.57 -0.40 8.69
C LYS A 397 -20.75 -0.06 10.18
N GLU A 398 -19.68 -0.08 10.98
CA GLU A 398 -19.75 0.28 12.39
C GLU A 398 -18.63 1.25 12.75
N PRO A 399 -18.92 2.56 12.87
CA PRO A 399 -17.91 3.54 13.25
C PRO A 399 -17.40 3.21 14.66
N ASP A 400 -16.13 2.78 14.73
CA ASP A 400 -15.40 2.73 15.98
C ASP A 400 -15.02 4.17 16.37
N PRO A 401 -15.14 4.59 17.65
CA PRO A 401 -14.63 5.88 18.08
C PRO A 401 -13.15 6.11 17.71
N ASP A 402 -12.36 5.03 17.65
CA ASP A 402 -10.95 5.02 17.26
C ASP A 402 -10.73 5.04 15.73
N ASP A 403 -11.74 4.69 14.93
CA ASP A 403 -11.66 4.75 13.47
C ASP A 403 -11.85 6.18 12.96
N GLY A 404 -11.13 6.51 11.89
CA GLY A 404 -11.33 7.74 11.16
C GLY A 404 -12.61 7.71 10.30
N PRO A 405 -13.14 8.88 9.92
CA PRO A 405 -14.30 9.02 9.04
C PRO A 405 -13.93 8.74 7.58
N TRP A 406 -13.35 7.57 7.30
CA TRP A 406 -12.72 7.24 6.00
C TRP A 406 -13.70 7.32 4.82
N GLU A 407 -14.96 6.93 5.04
CA GLU A 407 -16.02 7.01 4.03
C GLU A 407 -16.31 8.46 3.59
N GLU A 408 -16.09 9.43 4.47
CA GLU A 408 -16.35 10.85 4.24
C GLU A 408 -15.16 11.55 3.58
N CYS A 409 -13.97 10.95 3.63
CA CYS A 409 -12.77 11.51 3.02
C CYS A 409 -12.84 11.42 1.48
N ILE A 410 -12.61 12.53 0.80
CA ILE A 410 -12.32 12.61 -0.63
C ILE A 410 -10.82 12.43 -0.85
N GLY A 411 -9.98 12.95 0.06
CA GLY A 411 -8.53 12.83 -0.01
C GLY A 411 -7.88 12.40 1.30
N THR A 412 -6.66 11.89 1.22
CA THR A 412 -5.92 11.42 2.39
C THR A 412 -5.41 12.59 3.23
N SER A 413 -5.30 12.36 4.54
CA SER A 413 -4.86 13.36 5.51
C SER A 413 -3.73 12.84 6.40
N ARG A 414 -2.89 13.74 6.90
CA ARG A 414 -1.83 13.49 7.88
C ARG A 414 -1.94 14.52 9.00
N HIS A 415 -2.23 14.09 10.23
CA HIS A 415 -2.39 14.98 11.38
C HIS A 415 -3.45 16.11 11.24
N SER A 416 -4.53 15.86 10.50
CA SER A 416 -5.55 16.88 10.21
C SER A 416 -7.00 16.44 10.44
N ILE A 417 -7.28 15.15 10.60
CA ILE A 417 -8.64 14.67 10.92
C ILE A 417 -8.92 14.93 12.40
N THR A 418 -9.80 15.88 12.70
CA THR A 418 -10.18 16.22 14.07
C THR A 418 -11.59 16.80 14.09
N ASP A 419 -12.27 16.63 15.22
CA ASP A 419 -13.60 17.21 15.47
C ASP A 419 -13.51 18.73 15.71
N ASP A 420 -12.32 19.25 16.01
CA ASP A 420 -12.05 20.67 16.29
C ASP A 420 -11.94 21.54 15.01
N ASP A 421 -12.03 20.94 13.82
CA ASP A 421 -12.01 21.66 12.53
C ASP A 421 -13.44 21.88 12.00
N PRO A 422 -14.08 23.05 12.28
CA PRO A 422 -15.46 23.31 11.90
C PRO A 422 -15.66 23.38 10.38
N GLU A 423 -14.60 23.70 9.63
CA GLU A 423 -14.62 23.74 8.15
C GLU A 423 -14.48 22.33 7.54
N ARG A 424 -14.09 21.34 8.35
CA ARG A 424 -13.87 19.94 7.94
C ARG A 424 -12.96 19.84 6.70
N ARG A 425 -11.87 20.62 6.67
CA ARG A 425 -10.91 20.66 5.55
C ARG A 425 -10.29 19.29 5.27
N TRP A 426 -10.18 18.45 6.30
CA TRP A 426 -9.76 17.06 6.19
C TRP A 426 -10.62 16.20 5.26
N VAL A 427 -11.87 16.59 4.96
CA VAL A 427 -12.71 15.91 3.95
C VAL A 427 -12.04 15.97 2.59
N GLN A 428 -11.43 17.10 2.23
CA GLN A 428 -10.68 17.22 0.97
C GLN A 428 -9.27 16.60 1.04
N GLY A 429 -8.86 16.12 2.21
CA GLY A 429 -7.51 15.66 2.51
C GLY A 429 -6.57 16.81 2.86
N GLU A 430 -6.12 16.91 4.10
CA GLU A 430 -5.14 17.92 4.53
C GLU A 430 -3.96 17.26 5.25
N SER A 431 -2.76 17.72 4.94
CA SER A 431 -1.52 17.22 5.53
C SER A 431 -0.82 18.34 6.28
N ASP A 432 -0.56 18.14 7.57
CA ASP A 432 0.20 19.04 8.44
C ASP A 432 1.63 18.51 8.63
N ALA A 433 2.55 18.97 7.77
CA ALA A 433 3.94 18.55 7.79
C ALA A 433 4.66 18.90 9.12
N ALA A 434 4.27 20.00 9.78
CA ALA A 434 4.89 20.41 11.03
C ALA A 434 4.54 19.44 12.17
N LYS A 435 3.28 18.99 12.24
CA LYS A 435 2.86 17.96 13.21
C LYS A 435 3.48 16.60 12.93
N VAL A 436 3.55 16.17 11.66
CA VAL A 436 4.26 14.94 11.27
C VAL A 436 5.72 15.00 11.74
N ASN A 437 6.42 16.09 11.43
CA ASN A 437 7.82 16.29 11.84
C ASN A 437 7.98 16.29 13.36
N ALA A 438 7.07 16.95 14.09
CA ALA A 438 7.09 16.96 15.54
C ALA A 438 6.89 15.55 16.14
N SER A 439 6.01 14.75 15.54
CA SER A 439 5.78 13.36 15.97
C SER A 439 6.98 12.46 15.69
N LEU A 440 7.61 12.59 14.51
CA LEU A 440 8.78 11.79 14.13
C LEU A 440 10.02 12.14 14.95
N GLN A 441 10.24 13.42 15.23
CA GLN A 441 11.40 13.90 16.00
C GLN A 441 11.23 13.68 17.49
N GLY A 442 9.99 13.68 17.97
CA GLY A 442 9.65 13.84 19.38
C GLY A 442 9.90 15.28 19.87
N THR A 443 9.26 15.62 20.97
CA THR A 443 9.48 16.87 21.71
C THR A 443 10.75 16.80 22.57
N ALA A 444 11.44 17.93 22.80
CA ALA A 444 12.62 18.13 23.68
C ALA A 444 13.74 17.04 23.64
N GLU A 445 14.94 17.42 23.20
CA GLU A 445 16.12 16.51 23.07
C GLU A 445 15.94 15.32 22.10
N LYS A 446 14.80 15.25 21.40
CA LYS A 446 14.48 14.23 20.40
C LYS A 446 14.60 12.79 20.93
N LYS A 447 14.29 12.57 22.22
CA LYS A 447 14.52 11.29 22.91
C LYS A 447 13.85 10.12 22.21
N HIS A 448 12.58 10.26 21.89
CA HIS A 448 11.82 9.27 21.16
C HIS A 448 12.50 8.86 19.83
N HIS A 449 12.91 9.84 19.01
CA HIS A 449 13.63 9.57 17.77
C HIS A 449 14.99 8.90 17.98
N ARG A 450 15.73 9.26 19.04
CA ARG A 450 17.00 8.59 19.38
C ARG A 450 16.79 7.09 19.62
N THR A 451 15.74 6.71 20.33
CA THR A 451 15.38 5.31 20.56
C THR A 451 14.99 4.58 19.27
N LEU A 452 14.24 5.24 18.39
CA LEU A 452 13.89 4.71 17.07
C LEU A 452 15.13 4.48 16.21
N ARG A 453 16.06 5.44 16.20
CA ARG A 453 17.35 5.32 15.51
C ARG A 453 18.23 4.21 16.10
N ASP A 454 18.30 4.09 17.43
CA ASP A 454 19.00 2.99 18.12
C ASP A 454 18.38 1.62 17.78
N SER A 455 17.06 1.57 17.62
CA SER A 455 16.36 0.36 17.16
C SER A 455 16.78 -0.04 15.75
N VAL A 456 16.85 0.89 14.80
CA VAL A 456 17.32 0.58 13.43
C VAL A 456 18.79 0.17 13.44
N PHE A 457 19.63 0.86 14.21
CA PHE A 457 21.04 0.51 14.40
C PHE A 457 21.19 -0.94 14.87
N ARG A 458 20.48 -1.33 15.93
CA ARG A 458 20.54 -2.68 16.50
C ARG A 458 20.01 -3.74 15.54
N LEU A 459 18.91 -3.47 14.82
CA LEU A 459 18.40 -4.38 13.80
C LEU A 459 19.47 -4.74 12.76
N LEU A 460 20.35 -3.79 12.43
CA LEU A 460 21.37 -3.93 11.40
C LEU A 460 22.75 -4.33 11.94
N THR A 461 22.90 -4.55 13.25
CA THR A 461 24.19 -4.95 13.83
C THR A 461 24.34 -6.48 13.84
N GLU A 462 25.49 -6.98 13.38
CA GLU A 462 25.76 -8.41 13.10
C GLU A 462 25.46 -9.37 14.27
N GLU A 463 25.56 -8.94 15.52
CA GLU A 463 25.37 -9.81 16.70
C GLU A 463 23.97 -9.71 17.37
N TYR A 464 23.08 -8.84 16.89
CA TYR A 464 21.81 -8.55 17.58
C TYR A 464 20.61 -9.31 17.02
N ALA A 465 20.02 -8.83 15.91
CA ALA A 465 18.81 -9.39 15.31
C ALA A 465 19.14 -10.50 14.29
N THR A 466 19.91 -11.51 14.69
CA THR A 466 20.59 -12.40 13.73
C THR A 466 19.70 -13.44 13.05
N LYS A 467 18.46 -13.63 13.48
CA LYS A 467 17.55 -14.67 12.95
C LYS A 467 16.40 -14.04 12.17
N TYR A 468 16.09 -14.59 11.00
CA TYR A 468 15.07 -14.04 10.10
C TYR A 468 13.71 -13.88 10.78
N VAL A 469 13.18 -14.94 11.40
CA VAL A 469 11.83 -14.96 11.99
C VAL A 469 11.64 -13.86 13.05
N PRO A 470 12.51 -13.75 14.09
CA PRO A 470 12.39 -12.65 15.04
C PRO A 470 12.76 -11.29 14.49
N PHE A 471 13.57 -11.20 13.42
CA PHE A 471 13.79 -9.93 12.73
C PHE A 471 12.55 -9.48 11.95
N ALA A 472 11.88 -10.41 11.25
CA ALA A 472 10.89 -10.10 10.22
C ALA A 472 9.59 -9.51 10.80
N SER A 473 9.13 -10.04 11.94
CA SER A 473 7.78 -9.77 12.42
C SER A 473 7.68 -9.61 13.94
N THR A 474 6.64 -8.88 14.33
CA THR A 474 6.15 -8.82 15.70
C THR A 474 5.61 -10.16 16.21
N LYS A 475 5.36 -11.16 15.36
CA LYS A 475 4.76 -12.45 15.76
C LYS A 475 5.49 -13.09 16.94
N TYR A 476 4.72 -13.46 17.96
CA TYR A 476 5.18 -14.25 19.10
C TYR A 476 4.19 -15.37 19.41
N GLN A 477 4.71 -16.58 19.58
CA GLN A 477 3.95 -17.74 20.04
C GLN A 477 4.75 -18.40 21.17
N PRO A 478 4.14 -18.60 22.36
CA PRO A 478 4.78 -19.33 23.45
C PRO A 478 5.19 -20.73 22.99
N LYS A 479 6.43 -21.14 23.29
CA LYS A 479 6.93 -22.47 22.93
C LYS A 479 6.73 -23.48 24.06
N ASN A 480 6.58 -24.75 23.68
CA ASN A 480 6.18 -25.83 24.58
C ASN A 480 7.37 -26.43 25.35
N THR A 481 8.57 -26.46 24.77
CA THR A 481 9.76 -27.03 25.43
C THR A 481 10.69 -25.96 26.02
N GLU A 482 11.47 -26.31 27.05
CA GLU A 482 12.39 -25.37 27.72
C GLU A 482 13.52 -24.85 26.81
N GLU A 483 14.04 -25.68 25.91
CA GLU A 483 15.08 -25.28 24.95
C GLU A 483 14.54 -24.30 23.90
N GLU A 484 13.32 -24.53 23.41
CA GLU A 484 12.63 -23.62 22.50
C GLU A 484 12.21 -22.32 23.20
N LYS A 485 11.79 -22.38 24.47
CA LYS A 485 11.53 -21.18 25.27
C LYS A 485 12.78 -20.33 25.44
N ALA A 486 13.93 -20.95 25.74
CA ALA A 486 15.20 -20.24 25.85
C ALA A 486 15.61 -19.54 24.54
N SER A 487 15.41 -20.21 23.39
CA SER A 487 15.68 -19.60 22.08
C SER A 487 14.65 -18.56 21.66
N ALA A 488 13.36 -18.73 21.99
CA ALA A 488 12.29 -17.79 21.64
C ALA A 488 12.33 -16.53 22.52
N ASN A 489 12.86 -16.66 23.73
CA ASN A 489 12.98 -15.59 24.72
C ASN A 489 14.38 -14.97 24.77
N ASP A 490 15.25 -15.19 23.77
CA ASP A 490 16.47 -14.39 23.66
C ASP A 490 16.07 -12.92 23.59
N VAL A 491 16.58 -12.14 24.53
CA VAL A 491 16.19 -10.75 24.75
C VAL A 491 16.37 -9.93 23.48
N LYS A 492 17.38 -10.24 22.66
CA LYS A 492 17.67 -9.53 21.41
C LYS A 492 16.63 -9.81 20.31
N PHE A 493 15.91 -10.93 20.39
CA PHE A 493 14.90 -11.35 19.42
C PHE A 493 13.53 -10.68 19.61
N PHE A 494 13.40 -9.72 20.52
CA PHE A 494 12.21 -8.91 20.69
C PHE A 494 12.18 -7.68 19.77
N LEU A 495 13.36 -7.19 19.37
CA LEU A 495 13.50 -6.11 18.40
C LEU A 495 13.30 -6.66 16.99
N ASN A 496 12.34 -6.09 16.25
CA ASN A 496 11.97 -6.56 14.93
C ASN A 496 11.67 -5.40 13.96
N LEU A 497 11.71 -5.67 12.66
CA LEU A 497 11.46 -4.70 11.59
C LEU A 497 10.03 -4.18 11.63
N GLU A 498 9.06 -5.06 11.86
CA GLU A 498 7.64 -4.72 11.83
C GLU A 498 7.23 -3.75 12.96
N GLN A 499 7.75 -3.90 14.18
CA GLN A 499 7.45 -2.94 15.27
C GLN A 499 7.92 -1.52 14.95
N VAL A 500 9.06 -1.40 14.26
CA VAL A 500 9.65 -0.12 13.89
C VAL A 500 8.80 0.51 12.78
N HIS A 501 8.38 -0.30 11.81
CA HIS A 501 7.38 0.07 10.81
C HIS A 501 6.05 0.58 11.43
N ASN A 502 5.47 -0.16 12.38
CA ASN A 502 4.19 0.19 13.01
C ASN A 502 4.21 1.57 13.69
N ASN A 503 5.34 1.90 14.30
CA ASN A 503 5.54 3.21 14.94
C ASN A 503 5.51 4.35 13.92
N ILE A 504 6.12 4.18 12.75
CA ILE A 504 6.13 5.23 11.70
C ILE A 504 4.75 5.49 11.14
N HIS A 505 3.94 4.44 10.91
CA HIS A 505 2.53 4.59 10.56
C HIS A 505 1.78 5.50 11.54
N THR A 506 2.00 5.26 12.83
CA THR A 506 1.40 6.06 13.90
C THR A 506 1.90 7.51 13.89
N TYR A 507 3.22 7.74 13.74
CA TYR A 507 3.79 9.09 13.76
C TYR A 507 3.48 9.92 12.52
N VAL A 508 3.10 9.29 11.42
CA VAL A 508 2.69 10.00 10.20
C VAL A 508 1.19 10.23 10.17
N GLY A 509 0.40 9.26 10.64
CA GLY A 509 -1.06 9.38 10.69
C GLY A 509 -1.54 10.32 11.78
N GLY A 510 -0.99 10.20 12.98
CA GLY A 510 -1.41 10.95 14.15
C GLY A 510 -2.58 10.35 14.91
N GLU A 511 -3.04 11.09 15.92
CA GLU A 511 -4.05 10.71 16.91
C GLU A 511 -5.28 11.61 16.77
N LYS A 512 -6.49 11.02 16.72
CA LYS A 512 -7.73 11.67 16.26
C LYS A 512 -8.21 12.86 17.09
N THR A 513 -7.83 12.97 18.37
CA THR A 513 -8.33 14.04 19.27
C THR A 513 -7.68 15.40 18.96
N GLN A 514 -6.81 15.90 19.83
CA GLN A 514 -6.13 17.19 19.69
C GLN A 514 -4.88 17.11 18.78
N GLY A 515 -4.48 15.89 18.42
CA GLY A 515 -3.34 15.61 17.55
C GLY A 515 -3.63 15.86 16.08
N GLY A 516 -4.89 15.66 15.67
CA GLY A 516 -5.26 15.38 14.29
C GLY A 516 -4.84 13.95 13.91
N GLY A 517 -5.78 13.17 13.39
CA GLY A 517 -5.56 11.85 12.82
C GLY A 517 -5.29 11.89 11.31
N GLY A 518 -5.10 10.71 10.73
CA GLY A 518 -4.67 10.58 9.34
C GLY A 518 -4.66 9.12 8.88
N HIS A 519 -4.53 8.91 7.57
CA HIS A 519 -4.74 7.60 6.97
C HIS A 519 -3.61 6.62 7.33
N MET A 520 -2.38 7.12 7.43
CA MET A 520 -1.19 6.31 7.73
C MET A 520 -1.26 5.56 9.08
N SER A 521 -2.06 5.99 10.06
CA SER A 521 -2.16 5.27 11.34
C SER A 521 -3.15 4.09 11.32
N ALA A 522 -3.90 3.91 10.22
CA ALA A 522 -4.95 2.90 10.12
C ALA A 522 -4.67 1.89 9.00
N VAL A 523 -4.42 0.63 9.38
CA VAL A 523 -4.19 -0.50 8.45
C VAL A 523 -5.15 -0.53 7.24
N PRO A 524 -6.48 -0.35 7.42
CA PRO A 524 -7.44 -0.47 6.32
C PRO A 524 -7.23 0.55 5.19
N VAL A 525 -6.60 1.70 5.49
CA VAL A 525 -6.52 2.84 4.57
C VAL A 525 -5.12 3.47 4.44
N ALA A 526 -4.11 2.97 5.16
CA ALA A 526 -2.77 3.55 5.16
C ALA A 526 -2.13 3.62 3.76
N ALA A 527 -2.33 2.59 2.94
CA ALA A 527 -1.75 2.53 1.59
C ALA A 527 -2.32 3.55 0.61
N PHE A 528 -3.45 4.20 0.93
CA PHE A 528 -3.95 5.29 0.10
C PHE A 528 -3.07 6.54 0.22
N ASP A 529 -2.35 6.75 1.32
CA ASP A 529 -1.47 7.91 1.45
C ASP A 529 -0.19 7.72 0.62
N PRO A 530 0.18 8.65 -0.29
CA PRO A 530 1.38 8.53 -1.11
C PRO A 530 2.70 8.31 -0.37
N VAL A 531 2.82 8.71 0.91
CA VAL A 531 4.07 8.47 1.67
C VAL A 531 4.21 7.03 2.16
N PHE A 532 3.14 6.23 2.12
CA PHE A 532 3.18 4.80 2.38
C PHE A 532 4.27 4.13 1.55
N TRP A 533 4.32 4.45 0.26
CA TRP A 533 5.26 3.84 -0.70
C TRP A 533 6.71 4.21 -0.41
N LEU A 534 6.97 5.46 0.00
CA LEU A 534 8.31 5.91 0.39
C LEU A 534 8.76 5.25 1.71
N HIS A 535 7.83 5.10 2.65
CA HIS A 535 8.06 4.43 3.93
C HIS A 535 8.40 2.95 3.72
N HIS A 536 7.56 2.21 2.99
CA HIS A 536 7.77 0.78 2.71
C HIS A 536 8.98 0.51 1.81
N CYS A 537 9.35 1.46 0.95
CA CYS A 537 10.62 1.38 0.22
C CYS A 537 11.83 1.46 1.17
N ASN A 538 11.74 2.20 2.29
CA ASN A 538 12.78 2.18 3.32
C ASN A 538 12.73 0.93 4.21
N ILE A 539 11.54 0.38 4.48
CA ILE A 539 11.43 -0.95 5.14
C ILE A 539 12.11 -2.02 4.30
N ASP A 540 11.90 -2.00 2.99
CA ASP A 540 12.59 -2.89 2.05
C ASP A 540 14.11 -2.68 2.05
N ARG A 541 14.55 -1.42 2.15
CA ARG A 541 15.97 -1.06 2.28
C ARG A 541 16.60 -1.60 3.56
N ILE A 542 15.95 -1.43 4.70
CA ILE A 542 16.43 -1.96 6.00
C ILE A 542 16.47 -3.49 5.93
N PHE A 543 15.48 -4.11 5.31
CA PHE A 543 15.48 -5.54 5.06
C PHE A 543 16.67 -5.98 4.20
N HIS A 544 16.98 -5.27 3.11
CA HIS A 544 18.17 -5.54 2.30
C HIS A 544 19.47 -5.42 3.11
N LEU A 545 19.66 -4.33 3.87
CA LEU A 545 20.82 -4.17 4.77
C LEU A 545 20.93 -5.31 5.79
N TRP A 546 19.80 -5.77 6.33
CA TRP A 546 19.79 -6.93 7.22
C TRP A 546 20.24 -8.21 6.51
N GLN A 547 19.81 -8.42 5.26
CA GLN A 547 20.23 -9.57 4.45
C GLN A 547 21.73 -9.53 4.16
N THR A 548 22.32 -8.34 3.95
CA THR A 548 23.76 -8.20 3.69
C THR A 548 24.62 -8.54 4.90
N VAL A 549 24.16 -8.18 6.11
CA VAL A 549 24.87 -8.51 7.36
C VAL A 549 24.50 -9.91 7.92
N ASN A 550 23.41 -10.52 7.44
CA ASN A 550 22.99 -11.89 7.81
C ASN A 550 22.76 -12.80 6.58
N PRO A 551 23.73 -12.96 5.67
CA PRO A 551 23.51 -13.57 4.35
C PRO A 551 23.10 -15.05 4.40
N SER A 552 23.52 -15.79 5.43
CA SER A 552 23.16 -17.19 5.62
C SER A 552 21.79 -17.40 6.28
N ASN A 553 21.13 -16.33 6.76
CA ASN A 553 19.95 -16.44 7.60
C ASN A 553 18.65 -16.21 6.81
N TRP A 554 17.97 -17.31 6.49
CA TRP A 554 16.77 -17.28 5.66
C TRP A 554 15.81 -18.38 6.08
N PHE A 555 14.72 -18.02 6.77
CA PHE A 555 13.66 -18.96 7.21
C PHE A 555 14.16 -20.26 7.89
N ARG A 556 15.34 -20.24 8.52
CA ARG A 556 15.91 -21.43 9.18
C ARG A 556 15.19 -21.70 10.50
N GLN A 557 14.14 -22.52 10.46
CA GLN A 557 13.50 -23.15 11.63
C GLN A 557 13.77 -24.66 11.61
N LYS A 558 13.74 -25.32 12.79
CA LYS A 558 13.65 -26.80 12.84
C LYS A 558 12.22 -27.19 12.40
N ASP A 559 12.12 -28.30 11.67
CA ASP A 559 11.06 -28.75 10.74
C ASP A 559 9.56 -28.77 11.18
N GLU A 560 9.13 -28.16 12.28
CA GLU A 560 7.79 -28.45 12.84
C GLU A 560 6.69 -27.37 12.77
N GLU A 561 6.91 -26.15 12.25
CA GLU A 561 5.80 -25.19 12.08
C GLU A 561 5.80 -24.47 10.72
N VAL A 562 5.56 -25.23 9.65
CA VAL A 562 5.46 -24.72 8.28
C VAL A 562 4.11 -24.03 8.02
N GLU A 563 3.67 -23.11 8.88
CA GLU A 563 2.56 -22.22 8.51
C GLU A 563 3.03 -21.17 7.51
N PHE A 564 4.27 -20.67 7.64
CA PHE A 564 4.85 -19.65 6.75
C PHE A 564 6.24 -20.08 6.27
N SER A 565 6.28 -20.77 5.13
CA SER A 565 7.53 -21.17 4.46
C SER A 565 7.97 -20.11 3.44
N PRO A 566 9.27 -20.07 3.08
CA PRO A 566 9.72 -19.16 2.02
C PRO A 566 9.23 -19.54 0.61
N GLN A 567 8.58 -20.70 0.47
CA GLN A 567 7.91 -21.15 -0.76
C GLN A 567 6.43 -20.76 -0.81
N ARG A 568 5.87 -20.26 0.30
CA ARG A 568 4.48 -19.83 0.35
C ARG A 568 4.27 -18.67 -0.62
N GLU A 569 3.15 -18.73 -1.32
CA GLU A 569 2.73 -17.74 -2.31
C GLU A 569 2.52 -16.38 -1.64
N LEU A 570 3.12 -15.34 -2.20
CA LEU A 570 2.89 -13.95 -1.85
C LEU A 570 1.68 -13.44 -2.63
N ILE A 571 0.50 -13.95 -2.29
CA ILE A 571 -0.77 -13.55 -2.91
C ILE A 571 -0.97 -12.04 -2.68
N PRO A 572 -1.40 -11.26 -3.69
CA PRO A 572 -1.89 -11.66 -5.02
C PRO A 572 -0.87 -11.45 -6.16
N PHE A 573 0.43 -11.58 -5.88
CA PHE A 573 1.48 -11.16 -6.80
C PHE A 573 1.91 -12.27 -7.78
N HIS A 574 1.36 -12.23 -8.99
CA HIS A 574 1.75 -13.12 -10.08
C HIS A 574 3.11 -12.74 -10.67
N ALA A 575 3.94 -13.74 -10.96
CA ALA A 575 5.25 -13.56 -11.57
C ALA A 575 5.25 -13.77 -13.09
N SER A 576 4.21 -14.41 -13.63
CA SER A 576 3.95 -14.56 -15.05
C SER A 576 2.45 -14.45 -15.36
N ASP A 577 2.07 -14.61 -16.62
CA ASP A 577 0.69 -14.65 -17.08
C ASP A 577 -0.05 -15.96 -16.71
N ASP A 578 0.67 -16.95 -16.15
CA ASP A 578 0.06 -18.11 -15.51
C ASP A 578 -0.55 -17.71 -14.15
N ARG A 579 -1.87 -17.92 -14.03
CA ARG A 579 -2.67 -17.63 -12.83
C ARG A 579 -2.31 -18.46 -11.58
N TYR A 580 -1.42 -19.44 -11.71
CA TYR A 580 -0.91 -20.24 -10.60
C TYR A 580 0.55 -19.91 -10.25
N ASP A 581 1.21 -19.04 -11.02
CA ASP A 581 2.61 -18.68 -10.83
C ASP A 581 2.75 -17.42 -9.97
N PHE A 582 2.69 -17.58 -8.65
CA PHE A 582 2.90 -16.50 -7.70
C PHE A 582 4.39 -16.30 -7.36
N TYR A 583 4.74 -15.06 -7.00
CA TYR A 583 5.97 -14.81 -6.24
C TYR A 583 5.93 -15.56 -4.91
N ASN A 584 7.11 -15.92 -4.41
CA ASN A 584 7.32 -16.39 -3.05
C ASN A 584 8.55 -15.67 -2.46
N SER A 585 8.80 -15.82 -1.16
CA SER A 585 9.91 -15.16 -0.48
C SER A 585 11.27 -15.45 -1.16
N ASN A 586 11.51 -16.69 -1.62
CA ASN A 586 12.76 -17.03 -2.30
C ASN A 586 12.96 -16.24 -3.61
N ARG A 587 11.89 -16.05 -4.40
CA ARG A 587 11.95 -15.32 -5.68
C ARG A 587 12.16 -13.82 -5.53
N VAL A 588 11.84 -13.25 -4.37
CA VAL A 588 12.06 -11.83 -4.07
C VAL A 588 13.26 -11.57 -3.15
N ARG A 589 14.06 -12.60 -2.86
CA ARG A 589 15.17 -12.49 -1.91
C ARG A 589 16.29 -11.58 -2.42
N GLN A 590 16.66 -11.71 -3.69
CA GLN A 590 17.79 -11.04 -4.33
C GLN A 590 17.30 -9.87 -5.18
N VAL A 591 17.70 -8.65 -4.84
CA VAL A 591 17.14 -7.42 -5.45
C VAL A 591 17.69 -7.14 -6.85
N ASP A 592 18.93 -7.56 -7.12
CA ASP A 592 19.58 -7.50 -8.43
C ASP A 592 18.83 -8.32 -9.48
N ALA A 593 18.36 -9.52 -9.12
CA ALA A 593 17.47 -10.35 -9.94
C ALA A 593 16.10 -9.71 -10.20
N LEU A 594 15.75 -8.69 -9.43
CA LEU A 594 14.53 -7.87 -9.59
C LEU A 594 14.83 -6.53 -10.28
N ASN A 595 16.02 -6.38 -10.88
CA ASN A 595 16.48 -5.22 -11.64
C ASN A 595 16.47 -3.89 -10.85
N TYR A 596 16.67 -3.93 -9.53
CA TYR A 596 16.94 -2.73 -8.74
C TYR A 596 18.02 -2.99 -7.69
N SER A 597 18.63 -1.91 -7.22
CA SER A 597 19.59 -1.93 -6.12
C SER A 597 19.38 -0.69 -5.23
N TYR A 598 20.30 -0.41 -4.31
CA TYR A 598 20.27 0.78 -3.46
C TYR A 598 21.52 1.62 -3.62
N ASP A 599 21.39 2.92 -3.37
CA ASP A 599 22.43 3.93 -3.56
C ASP A 599 23.65 3.80 -2.63
N TYR A 600 23.63 2.86 -1.67
CA TYR A 600 24.73 2.58 -0.76
C TYR A 600 25.51 1.30 -1.05
N VAL A 601 25.09 0.49 -2.04
CA VAL A 601 25.72 -0.81 -2.27
C VAL A 601 27.23 -0.66 -2.51
N ASP A 602 27.64 0.35 -3.28
CA ASP A 602 29.06 0.67 -3.52
C ASP A 602 29.83 1.08 -2.23
N GLU A 603 29.13 1.57 -1.19
CA GLU A 603 29.75 1.90 0.11
C GLU A 603 30.05 0.65 0.93
N ILE A 604 29.37 -0.48 0.68
CA ILE A 604 29.47 -1.71 1.48
C ILE A 604 30.13 -2.88 0.75
N THR A 605 30.34 -2.79 -0.56
CA THR A 605 30.98 -3.85 -1.36
C THR A 605 32.44 -3.55 -1.70
N ASP A 606 33.19 -4.55 -2.14
CA ASP A 606 34.50 -4.37 -2.76
C ASP A 606 34.38 -4.06 -4.28
N LYS A 607 35.52 -4.10 -4.98
CA LYS A 607 35.60 -3.85 -6.44
C LYS A 607 34.91 -4.93 -7.29
N ASP A 608 34.72 -6.12 -6.74
CA ASP A 608 34.11 -7.27 -7.42
C ASP A 608 32.60 -7.34 -7.10
N GLY A 609 32.10 -6.49 -6.20
CA GLY A 609 30.70 -6.41 -5.81
C GLY A 609 30.36 -7.26 -4.58
N ASP A 610 31.35 -7.89 -3.95
CA ASP A 610 31.13 -8.71 -2.77
C ASP A 610 30.96 -7.82 -1.53
N THR A 611 29.97 -8.12 -0.70
CA THR A 611 29.72 -7.37 0.54
C THR A 611 30.89 -7.56 1.51
N VAL A 612 31.42 -6.45 2.02
CA VAL A 612 32.50 -6.42 3.01
C VAL A 612 31.89 -6.07 4.38
N PRO A 613 31.95 -6.98 5.37
CA PRO A 613 31.37 -6.75 6.70
C PRO A 613 31.84 -5.45 7.36
N GLU A 614 33.14 -5.15 7.30
CA GLU A 614 33.73 -3.95 7.89
C GLU A 614 33.16 -2.67 7.28
N LYS A 615 33.02 -2.63 5.94
CA LYS A 615 32.40 -1.49 5.25
C LYS A 615 30.92 -1.35 5.59
N SER A 616 30.20 -2.46 5.70
CA SER A 616 28.80 -2.49 6.12
C SER A 616 28.63 -1.88 7.51
N HIS A 617 29.49 -2.27 8.47
CA HIS A 617 29.50 -1.71 9.81
C HIS A 617 29.78 -0.20 9.82
N VAL A 618 30.80 0.26 9.08
CA VAL A 618 31.11 1.70 8.97
C VAL A 618 29.92 2.47 8.41
N TYR A 619 29.27 1.96 7.37
CA TYR A 619 28.09 2.59 6.76
C TYR A 619 26.93 2.70 7.76
N ILE A 620 26.62 1.61 8.46
CA ILE A 620 25.52 1.54 9.45
C ILE A 620 25.82 2.46 10.65
N ASN A 621 27.03 2.44 11.18
CA ASN A 621 27.47 3.29 12.29
C ASN A 621 27.36 4.78 11.95
N LYS A 622 27.81 5.16 10.76
CA LYS A 622 27.74 6.54 10.28
C LYS A 622 26.30 7.07 10.22
N LEU A 623 25.34 6.22 9.84
CA LEU A 623 23.94 6.62 9.72
C LEU A 623 23.18 6.54 11.05
N TYR A 624 23.26 5.40 11.73
CA TYR A 624 22.36 5.07 12.83
C TYR A 624 23.08 4.89 14.16
N GLY A 625 24.40 4.66 14.13
CA GLY A 625 25.20 4.41 15.32
C GLY A 625 24.98 5.45 16.43
N PRO A 626 25.04 5.02 17.70
CA PRO A 626 24.92 5.91 18.84
C PRO A 626 26.07 6.94 18.82
N LYS A 627 25.77 8.17 19.23
CA LYS A 627 26.77 9.25 19.33
C LYS A 627 27.75 9.00 20.47
N GLU A 628 28.93 9.60 20.42
CA GLU A 628 29.97 9.44 21.47
C GLU A 628 29.46 9.80 22.87
N ASP A 629 28.61 10.82 23.00
CA ASP A 629 28.00 11.23 24.28
C ASP A 629 27.06 10.16 24.88
N CYS A 630 26.67 9.17 24.08
CA CYS A 630 25.93 8.03 24.57
C CYS A 630 26.79 7.12 25.42
N PHE A 631 28.13 7.16 25.36
CA PHE A 631 29.05 6.31 26.15
C PHE A 631 30.10 7.18 26.86
N ASN A 632 30.41 6.88 28.12
CA ASN A 632 31.47 7.59 28.86
C ASN A 632 32.85 6.99 28.61
N LEU A 633 32.93 5.69 28.34
CA LEU A 633 34.17 4.93 28.26
C LEU A 633 34.24 4.10 26.96
N ILE A 634 35.45 3.87 26.47
CA ILE A 634 35.71 2.70 25.60
C ILE A 634 35.67 1.49 26.53
N GLY A 635 34.80 0.52 26.24
CA GLY A 635 34.56 -0.62 27.12
C GLY A 635 33.08 -0.92 27.35
N PRO A 636 32.79 -1.94 28.17
CA PRO A 636 31.42 -2.37 28.43
C PRO A 636 30.68 -1.37 29.32
N GLU A 637 29.53 -0.90 28.88
CA GLU A 637 28.60 -0.15 29.71
C GLU A 637 27.22 -0.81 29.73
N LEU A 638 26.42 -0.50 30.75
CA LEU A 638 25.10 -1.10 30.89
C LEU A 638 24.16 -0.68 29.76
N ASP A 639 23.45 -1.67 29.25
CA ASP A 639 22.54 -1.55 28.10
C ASP A 639 21.10 -1.86 28.55
N PRO A 640 20.33 -0.86 28.99
CA PRO A 640 18.95 -1.06 29.40
C PRO A 640 18.01 -1.19 28.20
N VAL A 641 17.12 -2.19 28.24
CA VAL A 641 16.06 -2.41 27.25
C VAL A 641 14.76 -2.80 27.95
N ILE A 642 13.62 -2.48 27.35
CA ILE A 642 12.30 -2.98 27.77
C ILE A 642 11.83 -3.99 26.72
N ASN A 643 11.57 -5.23 27.13
CA ASN A 643 10.90 -6.22 26.29
C ASN A 643 9.42 -6.26 26.64
N VAL A 644 8.59 -6.40 25.61
CA VAL A 644 7.13 -6.42 25.72
C VAL A 644 6.58 -7.60 24.94
N ILE A 645 5.69 -8.37 25.55
CA ILE A 645 4.77 -9.29 24.88
C ILE A 645 3.38 -8.71 25.05
N TYR A 646 2.61 -8.61 23.97
CA TYR A 646 1.28 -8.00 23.99
C TYR A 646 0.33 -8.72 23.04
N ASN A 647 -0.97 -8.63 23.29
CA ASN A 647 -1.99 -9.14 22.41
C ASN A 647 -2.46 -8.03 21.46
N ARG A 648 -1.98 -8.08 20.20
CA ARG A 648 -2.39 -7.15 19.13
C ARG A 648 -3.92 -7.09 18.94
N TYR A 649 -4.64 -8.15 19.32
CA TYR A 649 -6.09 -8.27 19.20
C TYR A 649 -6.83 -8.10 20.54
N ALA A 650 -6.18 -7.56 21.56
CA ALA A 650 -6.88 -7.02 22.72
C ALA A 650 -7.95 -6.01 22.26
N PHE A 651 -8.98 -5.81 23.07
CA PHE A 651 -10.07 -4.88 22.74
C PHE A 651 -10.72 -5.15 21.37
N GLU A 652 -10.87 -6.42 21.00
CA GLU A 652 -11.44 -6.84 19.71
C GLU A 652 -10.65 -6.32 18.48
N GLY A 653 -9.34 -6.12 18.63
CA GLY A 653 -8.46 -5.63 17.55
C GLY A 653 -8.41 -4.11 17.42
N ARG A 654 -9.11 -3.37 18.29
CA ARG A 654 -8.97 -1.91 18.36
C ARG A 654 -7.51 -1.51 18.56
N PRO A 655 -6.97 -0.59 17.74
CA PRO A 655 -5.57 -0.19 17.84
C PRO A 655 -5.30 0.53 19.15
N TYR A 656 -4.16 0.22 19.76
CA TYR A 656 -3.67 0.87 20.97
C TYR A 656 -2.15 1.03 20.93
N LEU A 657 -1.65 1.91 21.79
CA LEU A 657 -0.25 2.29 21.89
C LEU A 657 0.22 2.04 23.33
N LEU A 658 1.36 1.39 23.49
CA LEU A 658 2.09 1.38 24.76
C LEU A 658 3.15 2.47 24.70
N LEU A 659 3.07 3.44 25.60
CA LEU A 659 3.95 4.61 25.63
C LEU A 659 4.82 4.58 26.88
N PHE A 660 6.12 4.85 26.72
CA PHE A 660 7.11 4.81 27.79
C PHE A 660 7.77 6.17 27.95
N PHE A 661 7.93 6.61 29.20
CA PHE A 661 8.44 7.93 29.55
C PHE A 661 9.56 7.86 30.58
N LEU A 662 10.53 8.78 30.49
CA LEU A 662 11.55 9.00 31.52
C LEU A 662 11.31 10.35 32.22
N GLY A 663 10.53 10.32 33.29
CA GLY A 663 10.10 11.46 34.08
C GLY A 663 8.59 11.47 34.30
N GLU A 664 8.08 12.49 34.96
CA GLU A 664 6.65 12.69 35.18
C GLU A 664 5.92 13.07 33.87
N VAL A 665 4.71 12.53 33.68
CA VAL A 665 3.86 12.81 32.51
C VAL A 665 3.08 14.10 32.76
N ASP A 666 3.20 15.10 31.89
CA ASP A 666 2.58 16.40 32.09
C ASP A 666 1.06 16.30 31.82
N ALA A 667 0.23 16.67 32.80
CA ALA A 667 -1.22 16.67 32.63
C ALA A 667 -1.67 17.69 31.57
N GLY A 668 -2.69 17.34 30.78
CA GLY A 668 -3.22 18.23 29.73
C GLY A 668 -2.43 18.24 28.42
N VAL A 669 -1.27 17.58 28.35
CA VAL A 669 -0.51 17.40 27.11
C VAL A 669 -0.83 16.03 26.51
N PRO A 670 -1.20 15.93 25.22
CA PRO A 670 -1.41 14.63 24.57
C PRO A 670 -0.21 13.70 24.73
N TYR A 671 -0.43 12.41 24.99
CA TYR A 671 0.64 11.49 25.39
C TYR A 671 1.77 11.36 24.36
N LEU A 672 1.43 11.37 23.06
CA LEU A 672 2.41 11.35 21.98
C LEU A 672 3.23 12.65 21.85
N LYS A 673 2.81 13.74 22.50
CA LYS A 673 3.49 15.05 22.49
C LYS A 673 4.27 15.33 23.79
N GLN A 674 4.42 14.34 24.67
CA GLN A 674 5.10 14.48 25.95
C GLN A 674 6.62 14.61 25.78
N LYS A 675 7.22 15.63 26.42
CA LYS A 675 8.68 15.94 26.36
C LYS A 675 9.58 14.81 26.84
N ASN A 676 9.05 13.93 27.66
CA ASN A 676 9.73 12.80 28.26
C ASN A 676 9.37 11.46 27.62
N LEU A 677 8.60 11.44 26.52
CA LEU A 677 8.35 10.23 25.74
C LEU A 677 9.68 9.72 25.17
N VAL A 678 10.00 8.46 25.49
CA VAL A 678 11.26 7.82 25.05
C VAL A 678 11.03 6.71 24.04
N GLY A 679 9.84 6.11 24.00
CA GLY A 679 9.56 5.00 23.10
C GLY A 679 8.08 4.66 23.10
N SER A 680 7.65 3.98 22.04
CA SER A 680 6.30 3.44 21.96
C SER A 680 6.29 2.09 21.26
N VAL A 681 5.22 1.34 21.51
CA VAL A 681 4.84 0.16 20.74
C VAL A 681 3.45 0.40 20.19
N SER A 682 3.34 0.50 18.87
CA SER A 682 2.05 0.57 18.17
C SER A 682 1.59 -0.82 17.74
N THR A 683 0.34 -1.16 18.06
CA THR A 683 -0.22 -2.45 17.64
C THR A 683 -0.51 -2.50 16.15
N PHE A 684 -0.75 -1.35 15.51
CA PHE A 684 -1.11 -1.23 14.08
C PHE A 684 -2.05 -2.37 13.64
N SER A 685 -3.20 -2.44 14.30
CA SER A 685 -4.21 -3.48 14.15
C SER A 685 -5.46 -2.93 13.48
N SER A 686 -6.41 -3.81 13.20
CA SER A 686 -7.74 -3.44 12.73
C SER A 686 -8.78 -4.20 13.55
N VAL A 687 -9.96 -3.58 13.71
CA VAL A 687 -11.07 -4.16 14.46
C VAL A 687 -11.50 -5.48 13.79
N SER A 688 -11.63 -6.53 14.61
CA SER A 688 -12.12 -7.84 14.20
C SER A 688 -13.30 -8.23 15.10
N LYS A 689 -14.49 -7.74 14.73
CA LYS A 689 -15.74 -8.03 15.45
C LYS A 689 -16.35 -9.35 15.01
N LYS A 690 -17.07 -10.02 15.93
CA LYS A 690 -17.89 -11.19 15.62
C LYS A 690 -18.94 -10.83 14.55
N GLY A 691 -18.87 -11.47 13.39
CA GLY A 691 -19.84 -11.30 12.31
C GLY A 691 -19.52 -10.24 11.26
N ALA A 692 -18.37 -9.56 11.34
CA ALA A 692 -17.88 -8.64 10.31
C ALA A 692 -16.40 -8.94 10.03
N VAL A 693 -16.14 -9.91 9.16
CA VAL A 693 -14.77 -10.31 8.80
C VAL A 693 -14.24 -9.35 7.75
N THR A 694 -13.34 -8.47 8.18
CA THR A 694 -12.68 -7.47 7.34
C THR A 694 -11.31 -7.96 6.87
N CYS A 695 -10.50 -8.54 7.77
CA CYS A 695 -9.19 -9.11 7.48
C CYS A 695 -9.07 -10.58 7.92
N LYS A 696 -8.82 -11.48 6.96
CA LYS A 696 -8.68 -12.93 7.24
C LYS A 696 -7.45 -13.25 8.07
N ASN A 697 -6.30 -12.65 7.75
CA ASN A 697 -5.04 -12.86 8.47
C ASN A 697 -5.21 -12.49 9.95
N CYS A 698 -5.78 -11.30 10.23
CA CYS A 698 -6.07 -10.86 11.59
C CYS A 698 -7.03 -11.80 12.34
N LEU A 699 -8.13 -12.19 11.71
CA LEU A 699 -9.11 -13.10 12.31
C LEU A 699 -8.50 -14.46 12.65
N GLN A 700 -7.68 -15.03 11.76
CA GLN A 700 -7.01 -16.31 12.00
C GLN A 700 -6.04 -16.23 13.17
N GLN A 701 -5.26 -15.16 13.25
CA GLN A 701 -4.32 -14.93 14.33
C GLN A 701 -5.02 -14.73 15.69
N GLN A 702 -6.10 -13.95 15.72
CA GLN A 702 -6.92 -13.76 16.91
C GLN A 702 -7.53 -15.10 17.39
N ARG A 703 -8.10 -15.90 16.48
CA ARG A 703 -8.64 -17.25 16.79
C ARG A 703 -7.55 -18.18 17.37
N LYS A 704 -6.32 -18.07 16.87
CA LYS A 704 -5.14 -18.82 17.33
C LYS A 704 -4.47 -18.23 18.57
N LYS A 705 -4.93 -17.08 19.07
CA LYS A 705 -4.32 -16.32 20.18
C LYS A 705 -2.83 -16.04 19.95
N VAL A 706 -2.48 -15.70 18.71
CA VAL A 706 -1.11 -15.28 18.37
C VAL A 706 -0.83 -13.96 19.07
N LEU A 707 0.29 -13.89 19.79
CA LEU A 707 0.74 -12.68 20.46
C LEU A 707 1.73 -11.92 19.58
N SER A 708 2.11 -10.75 20.05
CA SER A 708 3.14 -9.92 19.45
C SER A 708 4.23 -9.60 20.46
N ARG A 709 5.44 -9.32 19.99
CA ARG A 709 6.60 -8.90 20.78
C ARG A 709 7.17 -7.58 20.28
N ALA A 710 7.78 -6.85 21.21
CA ALA A 710 8.47 -5.61 20.93
C ALA A 710 9.63 -5.37 21.91
N GLN A 711 10.56 -4.52 21.51
CA GLN A 711 11.65 -4.04 22.37
C GLN A 711 11.87 -2.54 22.22
N ILE A 712 12.11 -1.88 23.34
CA ILE A 712 12.46 -0.46 23.45
C ILE A 712 13.86 -0.33 24.04
N PRO A 713 14.89 -0.02 23.22
CA PRO A 713 16.21 0.32 23.72
C PRO A 713 16.20 1.65 24.49
N LEU A 714 16.91 1.72 25.61
CA LEU A 714 16.98 2.93 26.43
C LEU A 714 18.38 3.56 26.48
N THR A 715 19.38 2.89 25.89
CA THR A 715 20.80 3.28 25.98
C THR A 715 21.06 4.66 25.41
N SER A 716 20.42 5.02 24.29
CA SER A 716 20.59 6.34 23.68
C SER A 716 19.87 7.47 24.43
N VAL A 717 18.99 7.18 25.39
CA VAL A 717 18.16 8.20 26.08
C VAL A 717 18.39 8.28 27.59
N VAL A 718 19.10 7.30 28.15
CA VAL A 718 19.53 7.30 29.55
C VAL A 718 20.98 7.75 29.62
N ASN A 719 21.22 8.81 30.40
CA ASN A 719 22.57 9.32 30.62
C ASN A 719 23.50 8.21 31.11
N SER A 720 24.65 8.06 30.46
CA SER A 720 25.71 7.08 30.76
C SER A 720 26.12 7.07 32.24
N ALA A 721 26.14 8.22 32.92
CA ALA A 721 26.44 8.33 34.35
C ALA A 721 25.36 7.72 35.27
N LEU A 722 24.15 7.49 34.77
CA LEU A 722 23.05 6.85 35.50
C LEU A 722 23.00 5.32 35.28
N ARG A 723 23.88 4.81 34.42
CA ARG A 723 23.98 3.40 34.05
C ARG A 723 25.40 2.85 34.26
N LEU A 724 26.05 3.34 35.33
CA LEU A 724 27.38 2.89 35.78
C LEU A 724 27.34 1.47 36.37
N ASP A 725 26.28 1.17 37.12
CA ASP A 725 26.05 -0.14 37.71
C ASP A 725 24.54 -0.44 37.80
N ARG A 726 24.21 -1.72 38.01
CA ARG A 726 22.84 -2.21 37.96
C ARG A 726 21.97 -1.64 39.07
N LEU A 727 22.54 -1.35 40.24
CA LEU A 727 21.80 -0.79 41.37
C LEU A 727 21.44 0.66 41.09
N ALA A 728 22.40 1.47 40.62
CA ALA A 728 22.16 2.86 40.23
C ALA A 728 21.11 2.96 39.11
N ALA A 729 21.24 2.13 38.07
CA ALA A 729 20.28 2.06 36.98
C ALA A 729 18.88 1.67 37.49
N GLY A 730 18.79 0.62 38.32
CA GLY A 730 17.52 0.17 38.91
C GLY A 730 16.84 1.25 39.77
N LEU A 731 17.59 1.98 40.60
CA LEU A 731 17.06 3.10 41.38
C LEU A 731 16.55 4.24 40.48
N TYR A 732 17.29 4.57 39.43
CA TYR A 732 16.88 5.59 38.46
C TYR A 732 15.57 5.22 37.76
N PHE A 733 15.46 3.99 37.26
CA PHE A 733 14.25 3.54 36.57
C PHE A 733 13.06 3.48 37.52
N ARG A 734 13.18 2.94 38.73
CA ARG A 734 12.08 2.94 39.72
C ARG A 734 11.55 4.35 40.00
N LYS A 735 12.44 5.35 40.01
CA LYS A 735 12.05 6.74 40.20
C LYS A 735 11.41 7.35 38.95
N SER A 736 11.93 7.06 37.76
CA SER A 736 11.71 7.90 36.57
C SER A 736 10.93 7.22 35.45
N LEU A 737 10.99 5.90 35.32
CA LEU A 737 10.30 5.18 34.25
C LEU A 737 8.80 5.17 34.54
N ARG A 738 8.01 5.62 33.57
CA ARG A 738 6.55 5.58 33.56
C ARG A 738 6.06 4.95 32.27
N TRP A 739 4.88 4.36 32.30
CA TRP A 739 4.23 3.87 31.09
C TRP A 739 2.72 4.04 31.13
N ILE A 740 2.09 4.05 29.96
CA ILE A 740 0.64 4.04 29.81
C ILE A 740 0.23 3.31 28.54
N ALA A 741 -0.99 2.79 28.52
CA ALA A 741 -1.64 2.30 27.32
C ALA A 741 -2.77 3.26 26.91
N VAL A 742 -2.79 3.68 25.65
CA VAL A 742 -3.84 4.55 25.09
C VAL A 742 -4.36 4.03 23.75
N HIS A 743 -5.62 4.29 23.45
CA HIS A 743 -6.22 4.06 22.14
C HIS A 743 -5.73 5.09 21.10
N ALA A 744 -6.04 4.86 19.81
CA ALA A 744 -5.70 5.79 18.73
C ALA A 744 -6.40 7.15 18.83
N ASN A 745 -7.45 7.25 19.64
CA ASN A 745 -8.08 8.52 20.02
C ASN A 745 -7.47 9.15 21.30
N GLY A 746 -6.42 8.57 21.90
CA GLY A 746 -5.78 9.11 23.10
C GLY A 746 -6.43 8.75 24.43
N GLN A 747 -7.59 8.09 24.42
CA GLN A 747 -8.22 7.59 25.64
C GLN A 747 -7.37 6.49 26.26
N VAL A 748 -7.27 6.48 27.59
CA VAL A 748 -6.53 5.45 28.32
C VAL A 748 -7.22 4.10 28.13
N ALA A 749 -6.47 3.09 27.71
CA ALA A 749 -6.99 1.74 27.53
C ALA A 749 -7.30 1.08 28.89
N ASP A 750 -8.28 0.17 28.90
CA ASP A 750 -8.62 -0.58 30.11
C ASP A 750 -7.43 -1.46 30.54
N LYS A 751 -6.84 -1.10 31.68
CA LYS A 751 -5.66 -1.79 32.22
C LYS A 751 -5.99 -3.23 32.60
N ALA A 752 -7.15 -3.53 33.17
CA ALA A 752 -7.49 -4.88 33.62
C ALA A 752 -7.63 -5.84 32.43
N GLU A 753 -8.20 -5.37 31.32
CA GLU A 753 -8.26 -6.14 30.07
C GLU A 753 -6.87 -6.34 29.46
N LEU A 754 -6.07 -5.28 29.38
CA LEU A 754 -4.72 -5.31 28.81
C LEU A 754 -3.80 -6.29 29.56
N MET A 755 -3.86 -6.29 30.88
CA MET A 755 -2.97 -7.09 31.75
C MET A 755 -3.21 -8.60 31.68
N LYS A 756 -4.23 -9.08 30.95
CA LYS A 756 -4.45 -10.52 30.73
C LYS A 756 -3.32 -11.16 29.92
N ASP A 757 -2.82 -10.44 28.91
CA ASP A 757 -1.81 -10.95 27.98
C ASP A 757 -0.54 -10.09 27.94
N LEU A 758 -0.56 -8.88 28.51
CA LEU A 758 0.60 -7.99 28.54
C LEU A 758 1.67 -8.49 29.52
N GLN A 759 2.89 -8.68 29.00
CA GLN A 759 4.07 -8.98 29.80
C GLN A 759 5.15 -7.96 29.46
N MET A 760 5.77 -7.37 30.48
CA MET A 760 6.86 -6.42 30.30
C MET A 760 8.01 -6.76 31.23
N GLU A 761 9.22 -6.60 30.71
CA GLU A 761 10.43 -6.85 31.47
C GLU A 761 11.46 -5.76 31.20
N LEU A 762 11.98 -5.18 32.28
CA LEU A 762 13.09 -4.23 32.21
C LEU A 762 14.38 -5.03 32.35
N LEU A 763 15.19 -5.06 31.31
CA LEU A 763 16.41 -5.83 31.27
C LEU A 763 17.63 -4.93 31.14
N CYS A 764 18.75 -5.42 31.64
CA CYS A 764 20.01 -4.73 31.52
C CYS A 764 21.08 -5.72 31.06
N GLY A 765 21.69 -5.43 29.91
CA GLY A 765 22.81 -6.16 29.33
C GLY A 765 24.11 -5.36 29.42
N LEU A 766 25.04 -5.70 28.55
CA LEU A 766 26.25 -4.93 28.31
C LEU A 766 26.29 -4.56 26.83
N ASN A 767 26.62 -3.31 26.54
CA ASN A 767 26.96 -2.85 25.21
C ASN A 767 28.37 -2.27 25.27
N GLN A 768 29.27 -2.90 24.53
CA GLN A 768 30.68 -2.52 24.52
C GLN A 768 31.02 -1.80 23.23
N LEU A 769 31.43 -0.54 23.37
CA LEU A 769 32.12 0.21 22.34
C LEU A 769 33.59 -0.20 22.33
N LEU A 770 34.08 -0.76 21.22
CA LEU A 770 35.44 -1.29 21.11
C LEU A 770 36.47 -0.21 20.77
N GLU A 771 36.08 0.78 19.95
CA GLU A 771 36.93 1.92 19.57
C GLU A 771 36.10 3.21 19.50
N LYS A 772 36.74 4.39 19.52
CA LYS A 772 36.07 5.69 19.33
C LYS A 772 35.96 6.10 17.84
N THR A 773 36.05 5.14 16.93
CA THR A 773 36.05 5.38 15.49
C THR A 773 34.72 4.95 14.87
N LEU A 774 34.40 5.44 13.68
CA LEU A 774 33.25 4.93 12.89
C LEU A 774 33.45 3.46 12.47
N GLU A 775 34.68 2.95 12.56
CA GLU A 775 35.07 1.55 12.36
C GLU A 775 34.78 0.68 13.59
N SER A 776 34.36 1.27 14.72
CA SER A 776 34.08 0.50 15.94
C SER A 776 32.98 -0.52 15.72
N SER A 777 33.25 -1.77 16.09
CA SER A 777 32.21 -2.78 16.30
C SER A 777 31.59 -2.61 17.69
N PHE A 778 30.36 -3.10 17.83
CA PHE A 778 29.63 -3.14 19.09
C PHE A 778 29.40 -4.59 19.48
N LYS A 779 29.66 -4.90 20.75
CA LYS A 779 29.41 -6.23 21.30
C LYS A 779 28.30 -6.19 22.33
N PHE A 780 27.29 -7.02 22.12
CA PHE A 780 26.14 -7.12 23.02
C PHE A 780 26.26 -8.35 23.92
N GLY A 781 26.35 -8.11 25.21
CA GLY A 781 26.44 -9.15 26.24
C GLY A 781 25.08 -9.77 26.58
N SER A 782 25.10 -10.73 27.51
CA SER A 782 23.88 -11.32 28.06
C SER A 782 23.07 -10.30 28.86
N TYR A 783 21.76 -10.32 28.68
CA TYR A 783 20.83 -9.51 29.46
C TYR A 783 20.42 -10.25 30.73
N LYS A 784 20.19 -9.49 31.80
CA LYS A 784 19.51 -10.01 32.99
C LYS A 784 18.44 -9.03 33.45
N PRO A 785 17.32 -9.52 34.02
CA PRO A 785 16.24 -8.67 34.47
C PRO A 785 16.69 -7.70 35.57
N LEU A 786 16.05 -6.54 35.63
CA LEU A 786 16.08 -5.62 36.76
C LEU A 786 14.75 -5.72 37.50
N ASP A 787 14.80 -5.82 38.82
CA ASP A 787 13.61 -5.82 39.65
C ASP A 787 12.87 -4.47 39.54
N PHE A 788 11.69 -4.51 38.92
CA PHE A 788 10.92 -3.34 38.56
C PHE A 788 9.42 -3.58 38.72
N ASP A 789 8.74 -2.63 39.36
CA ASP A 789 7.31 -2.69 39.64
C ASP A 789 6.53 -1.95 38.56
N TRP A 790 6.08 -2.69 37.54
CA TRP A 790 5.31 -2.13 36.42
C TRP A 790 3.97 -1.55 36.84
N ASP A 791 3.34 -2.08 37.90
CA ASP A 791 2.05 -1.57 38.37
C ASP A 791 2.19 -0.17 38.98
N LYS A 792 3.23 0.06 39.80
CA LYS A 792 3.55 1.39 40.33
C LYS A 792 4.00 2.37 39.26
N ALA A 793 4.56 1.90 38.15
CA ALA A 793 5.02 2.75 37.05
C ALA A 793 3.91 3.23 36.10
N TYR A 794 2.66 2.77 36.27
CA TYR A 794 1.55 3.13 35.38
C TYR A 794 1.05 4.57 35.61
N ALA A 795 1.00 5.39 34.55
CA ALA A 795 0.78 6.83 34.62
C ALA A 795 -0.71 7.28 34.66
N LEU A 796 -1.50 6.75 35.61
CA LEU A 796 -2.96 7.00 35.71
C LEU A 796 -3.36 8.45 36.08
N ASN A 797 -2.50 9.21 36.76
CA ASN A 797 -2.87 10.47 37.41
C ASN A 797 -2.85 11.71 36.49
N CYS A 798 -2.70 11.55 35.16
CA CYS A 798 -2.40 12.66 34.25
C CYS A 798 -3.34 12.75 33.04
N GLN A 799 -4.64 12.49 33.21
CA GLN A 799 -5.60 12.62 32.12
C GLN A 799 -5.73 14.09 31.64
N PRO A 800 -5.67 14.35 30.32
CA PRO A 800 -6.16 15.60 29.76
C PRO A 800 -7.69 15.63 29.87
N GLY A 801 -8.25 16.47 30.76
CA GLY A 801 -9.67 16.84 30.69
C GLY A 801 -10.58 16.62 31.91
N LEU A 802 -10.09 16.11 33.04
CA LEU A 802 -10.87 16.05 34.30
C LEU A 802 -10.32 16.99 35.38
N ALA A 803 -10.05 18.25 35.00
CA ALA A 803 -9.86 19.32 35.97
C ALA A 803 -11.23 19.83 36.42
N GLY A 804 -11.86 19.13 37.38
CA GLY A 804 -13.09 19.65 37.97
C GLY A 804 -13.97 18.65 38.70
N LEU A 805 -13.43 17.79 39.58
CA LEU A 805 -14.15 17.31 40.76
C LEU A 805 -13.19 16.47 41.62
N THR A 806 -13.28 16.67 42.94
CA THR A 806 -12.62 15.95 44.04
C THR A 806 -11.20 16.34 44.43
N VAL A 807 -11.08 17.40 45.25
CA VAL A 807 -10.38 17.33 46.55
C VAL A 807 -11.14 18.17 47.58
N LEU A 808 -12.02 17.55 48.36
CA LEU A 808 -12.38 18.01 49.71
C LEU A 808 -12.94 16.80 50.46
N GLY A 809 -12.09 16.13 51.23
CA GLY A 809 -12.50 14.99 52.03
C GLY A 809 -11.32 14.42 52.81
N GLY A 810 -10.98 15.05 53.93
CA GLY A 810 -10.07 14.42 54.90
C GLY A 810 -9.32 15.39 55.79
N LEU A 811 -10.02 16.12 56.66
CA LEU A 811 -9.46 16.65 57.91
C LEU A 811 -10.64 17.01 58.83
N GLY A 812 -10.72 16.35 59.99
CA GLY A 812 -11.62 16.78 61.06
C GLY A 812 -12.20 15.65 61.93
N ALA A 813 -11.37 15.06 62.80
CA ALA A 813 -11.85 14.45 64.02
C ALA A 813 -11.47 15.38 65.18
N LEU A 814 -12.47 16.01 65.82
CA LEU A 814 -12.51 16.44 67.23
C LEU A 814 -13.72 17.33 67.50
N GLY A 815 -14.45 17.04 68.59
CA GLY A 815 -15.18 18.06 69.35
C GLY A 815 -16.71 18.05 69.25
N LYS A 816 -17.36 17.36 70.21
CA LYS A 816 -18.75 17.62 70.62
C LYS A 816 -18.92 19.07 71.08
N LEU A 817 -20.06 19.70 70.77
CA LEU A 817 -20.99 20.36 71.71
C LEU A 817 -22.03 21.24 70.96
N GLY A 818 -23.31 20.92 71.18
CA GLY A 818 -24.39 21.88 71.47
C GLY A 818 -24.88 22.87 70.41
N GLY A 819 -26.21 22.96 70.24
CA GLY A 819 -26.86 24.25 70.03
C GLY A 819 -27.71 24.39 68.77
N SER A 820 -29.01 24.22 68.95
CA SER A 820 -30.11 24.70 68.11
C SER A 820 -29.98 26.15 67.63
N GLY A 821 -30.42 26.45 66.40
CA GLY A 821 -30.61 27.84 65.96
C GLY A 821 -31.22 27.97 64.58
N LYS A 822 -32.38 28.62 64.51
CA LYS A 822 -33.26 28.85 63.37
C LYS A 822 -32.87 30.10 62.55
N LEU A 823 -33.38 30.14 61.31
CA LEU A 823 -33.92 31.30 60.55
C LEU A 823 -32.95 32.36 59.98
N GLY A 824 -33.10 32.62 58.67
CA GLY A 824 -33.61 33.92 58.21
C GLY A 824 -32.75 34.75 57.26
N GLY A 825 -33.35 35.12 56.13
CA GLY A 825 -33.15 36.40 55.41
C GLY A 825 -31.98 36.44 54.41
N SER A 826 -32.25 36.45 53.10
CA SER A 826 -32.67 37.60 52.27
C SER A 826 -31.59 38.68 52.10
N GLY A 827 -31.17 38.91 50.86
CA GLY A 827 -30.37 40.07 50.48
C GLY A 827 -29.96 40.01 49.01
N SER A 828 -30.74 40.67 48.16
CA SER A 828 -30.40 40.98 46.77
C SER A 828 -29.48 42.22 46.69
N LEU A 829 -29.13 42.59 45.45
CA LEU A 829 -28.29 43.71 44.95
C LEU A 829 -26.89 43.21 44.54
N GLY A 830 -26.35 43.46 43.35
CA GLY A 830 -26.74 44.34 42.25
C GLY A 830 -25.45 44.83 41.56
N GLY A 831 -25.45 44.91 40.22
CA GLY A 831 -24.39 45.51 39.39
C GLY A 831 -23.17 44.59 39.18
N GLY A 832 -22.53 44.50 38.02
CA GLY A 832 -22.57 45.30 36.81
C GLY A 832 -21.13 45.42 36.27
N LEU A 833 -20.94 45.00 35.01
CA LEU A 833 -19.95 45.46 34.03
C LEU A 833 -18.42 45.35 34.28
N GLY A 834 -17.74 44.93 33.20
CA GLY A 834 -16.31 45.14 32.91
C GLY A 834 -15.46 43.93 33.31
N GLY A 835 -14.67 43.28 32.45
CA GLY A 835 -13.98 43.74 31.25
C GLY A 835 -12.51 43.33 31.41
N LEU A 836 -12.05 42.45 30.51
CA LEU A 836 -10.66 42.20 30.11
C LEU A 836 -9.56 42.23 31.20
N LEU A 837 -9.04 41.04 31.51
CA LEU A 837 -7.65 40.64 31.18
C LEU A 837 -7.52 39.12 31.19
#